data_AF-A0A2T2NGW5-F1
#
_entry.id   AF-A0A2T2NGW5-F1
#
_cell.length_a   1.000
_cell.length_b   1.000
_cell.length_c   1.000
_cell.angle_alpha   90.00
_cell.angle_beta   90.00
_cell.angle_gamma   90.00
#
_symmetry.space_group_name_H-M   'P 1'
#
loop_
_entity.id
_entity.type
_entity.pdbx_description
1 polymer ?
#
loop_
_entity_poly.entity_id
_entity_poly.type
_entity_poly.pdbx_seq_one_letter_code
_entity_poly.pdbx_strand_id
1 'polypeptide(L)'
;MPSWVQSGVHRLLFIVASFPSTSFTLPLSLDFLEDSFAQPDSEPKPELYAVQGIPGFGDTTPHPRLEIRELQKNADQWNIYLLGLQRFQSMSQSEMLSYYQIAGVHGRPFISWDGVGQADGGGGGYCTHGSNLFPTWHRPYLALFESAIYSNARDAIAEFPEGDLKDRSNAALATFRMPYWDWATVPPSGEGTLPSSLSSPTIDVKLPNGTKSIPNPLFSYSFHPINTNDFPSSPWNTWPGTLRDPNSLQSSAVSRVDNVAKDLDAVRPNLQSRIYNLLSMQHNYTLISDNQQSGDSLESTHDTVHNVIGSGGHMSALAYSAFDPIFWLHHTNVDRIFAMWQALNPDSYVEPVRNPNPTFTTPGNSIGDAKSPLTPFHKDTSGTFWNSEDVRSTTTFGYTYPELSSSDTPSLTSRVNALYGPSAGSTSSTSTSNNTSDDDDDDDDEEESTKRDLFPSLHHMLSAPTFAHKRQYIASIRAHKFGLDGSFSVYVFLGDKPAAESPGPGAWASDPCFVGMSGVLSQGGVSDEEGGYQEVVGSVPLTAALEERVKRGELESMEEGVVRRYLEERLRWYVRKTGGEEVAVKDTPGFQLKVLQAEVEPAESEDAFPTMKADFDTLMEMMDGVSSAFLQGGWIGAF
;
A
#
# COMPACT_ATOMS: atom_id res chain seq x y z
N MET A 1 -34.68 -56.65 -27.42
CA MET A 1 -34.47 -57.88 -28.22
C MET A 1 -33.51 -57.55 -29.37
N PRO A 2 -32.60 -58.45 -29.76
CA PRO A 2 -31.17 -58.35 -29.38
C PRO A 2 -30.15 -58.71 -30.50
N SER A 3 -28.85 -58.54 -30.24
CA SER A 3 -27.70 -59.49 -30.49
C SER A 3 -26.36 -58.72 -30.57
N TRP A 4 -25.40 -58.85 -29.65
CA TRP A 4 -24.39 -59.92 -29.38
C TRP A 4 -23.30 -60.12 -30.45
N VAL A 5 -22.02 -60.03 -30.00
CA VAL A 5 -20.81 -60.91 -30.18
C VAL A 5 -19.56 -60.05 -29.85
N GLN A 6 -18.89 -60.22 -28.69
CA GLN A 6 -17.65 -61.02 -28.41
C GLN A 6 -16.41 -60.60 -29.26
N SER A 7 -15.15 -60.53 -28.80
CA SER A 7 -14.42 -61.10 -27.64
C SER A 7 -12.98 -60.53 -27.62
N GLY A 8 -12.26 -60.62 -26.49
CA GLY A 8 -10.77 -60.61 -26.49
C GLY A 8 -10.10 -60.29 -25.15
N VAL A 9 -9.85 -61.33 -24.34
CA VAL A 9 -9.13 -61.27 -23.04
C VAL A 9 -7.66 -61.63 -23.25
N HIS A 10 -6.71 -60.95 -22.59
CA HIS A 10 -5.30 -61.36 -22.48
C HIS A 10 -5.02 -61.97 -21.10
N ARG A 11 -4.41 -63.15 -21.09
CA ARG A 11 -3.99 -63.92 -19.90
C ARG A 11 -2.49 -63.75 -19.65
N LEU A 12 -2.15 -63.58 -18.36
CA LEU A 12 -0.81 -63.75 -17.79
C LEU A 12 -0.30 -65.20 -17.92
N LEU A 13 1.01 -65.36 -18.09
CA LEU A 13 1.75 -66.61 -17.94
C LEU A 13 2.84 -66.43 -16.88
N PHE A 14 2.78 -67.23 -15.81
CA PHE A 14 3.85 -67.46 -14.85
C PHE A 14 4.70 -68.65 -15.33
N ILE A 15 6.03 -68.52 -15.26
CA ILE A 15 6.98 -69.63 -15.44
C ILE A 15 7.64 -69.90 -14.09
N VAL A 16 7.51 -71.15 -13.62
CA VAL A 16 8.20 -71.71 -12.45
C VAL A 16 9.32 -72.59 -12.98
N ALA A 17 10.56 -72.40 -12.50
CA ALA A 17 11.66 -73.32 -12.71
C ALA A 17 12.38 -73.59 -11.38
N SER A 18 12.51 -74.88 -11.06
CA SER A 18 13.12 -75.42 -9.84
C SER A 18 14.59 -75.75 -10.06
N PHE A 19 15.45 -75.57 -9.04
CA PHE A 19 16.76 -76.22 -8.94
C PHE A 19 17.11 -76.56 -7.47
N PRO A 20 17.94 -77.59 -7.23
CA PRO A 20 17.97 -78.34 -5.97
C PRO A 20 19.01 -77.85 -4.96
N SER A 21 18.77 -78.28 -3.72
CA SER A 21 19.54 -78.11 -2.49
C SER A 21 20.88 -78.87 -2.47
N THR A 22 21.95 -78.20 -2.02
CA THR A 22 23.13 -78.85 -1.43
C THR A 22 23.61 -78.07 -0.21
N SER A 23 23.70 -78.78 0.91
CA SER A 23 24.16 -78.30 2.22
C SER A 23 25.69 -78.35 2.33
N PHE A 24 26.30 -77.31 2.88
CA PHE A 24 27.64 -77.36 3.50
C PHE A 24 27.69 -76.37 4.68
N THR A 25 28.16 -76.86 5.83
CA THR A 25 28.32 -76.22 7.16
C THR A 25 29.83 -76.10 7.45
N LEU A 26 30.45 -74.95 7.78
CA LEU A 26 30.62 -74.24 9.08
C LEU A 26 31.92 -73.39 8.95
N PRO A 27 32.37 -72.56 9.93
CA PRO A 27 31.70 -71.77 10.97
C PRO A 27 32.16 -70.28 10.97
N LEU A 28 31.46 -69.36 11.64
CA LEU A 28 32.09 -68.33 12.49
C LEU A 28 31.04 -67.49 13.24
N SER A 29 31.13 -67.62 14.57
CA SER A 29 30.71 -66.74 15.68
C SER A 29 29.51 -65.80 15.52
N LEU A 30 28.49 -66.13 16.31
CA LEU A 30 27.55 -65.21 16.97
C LEU A 30 28.31 -64.08 17.68
N ASP A 31 27.85 -62.83 17.49
CA ASP A 31 27.63 -61.89 18.59
C ASP A 31 26.69 -60.74 18.14
N PHE A 32 25.56 -60.62 18.86
CA PHE A 32 24.70 -59.43 19.14
C PHE A 32 23.88 -58.78 17.99
N LEU A 33 22.55 -59.05 17.93
CA LEU A 33 21.38 -58.28 18.47
C LEU A 33 20.86 -57.18 17.49
N GLU A 34 19.85 -57.50 16.67
CA GLU A 34 18.44 -57.04 16.77
C GLU A 34 18.24 -55.52 16.77
N ASP A 35 17.93 -54.94 15.60
CA ASP A 35 16.68 -54.19 15.34
C ASP A 35 16.70 -53.57 13.92
N SER A 36 15.86 -54.07 13.01
CA SER A 36 15.43 -53.29 11.83
C SER A 36 14.21 -53.90 11.15
N PHE A 37 13.04 -53.63 11.73
CA PHE A 37 11.79 -53.56 10.95
C PHE A 37 11.14 -52.20 11.21
N ALA A 38 11.77 -51.13 10.72
CA ALA A 38 11.10 -49.85 10.54
C ALA A 38 10.21 -49.94 9.28
N GLN A 39 8.95 -49.52 9.42
CA GLN A 39 8.03 -49.33 8.30
C GLN A 39 8.62 -48.33 7.29
N PRO A 40 8.29 -48.43 5.99
CA PRO A 40 8.77 -47.46 5.02
C PRO A 40 8.29 -46.06 5.41
N ASP A 41 9.25 -45.16 5.57
CA ASP A 41 9.09 -43.77 5.96
C ASP A 41 7.96 -43.09 5.18
N SER A 42 7.18 -42.31 5.91
CA SER A 42 6.31 -41.27 5.35
C SER A 42 7.07 -40.46 4.30
N GLU A 43 6.44 -40.13 3.18
CA GLU A 43 6.99 -39.19 2.20
C GLU A 43 7.65 -38.00 2.92
N PRO A 44 8.86 -37.58 2.52
CA PRO A 44 9.51 -36.43 3.14
C PRO A 44 8.56 -35.24 3.03
N LYS A 45 8.18 -34.68 4.18
CA LYS A 45 7.36 -33.46 4.20
C LYS A 45 8.07 -32.40 3.35
N PRO A 46 7.35 -31.67 2.47
CA PRO A 46 7.96 -30.58 1.73
C PRO A 46 8.63 -29.61 2.72
N GLU A 47 9.86 -29.22 2.41
CA GLU A 47 10.64 -28.29 3.23
C GLU A 47 9.96 -26.92 3.20
N LEU A 48 9.58 -26.41 4.37
CA LEU A 48 8.92 -25.11 4.52
C LEU A 48 9.90 -23.96 4.22
N TYR A 49 9.39 -22.89 3.64
CA TYR A 49 10.22 -21.73 3.30
C TYR A 49 10.33 -20.73 4.45
N ALA A 50 11.54 -20.57 4.99
CA ALA A 50 11.83 -19.57 6.02
C ALA A 50 11.95 -18.16 5.42
N VAL A 51 11.02 -17.27 5.76
CA VAL A 51 11.03 -15.86 5.36
C VAL A 51 11.99 -15.09 6.28
N GLN A 52 13.28 -15.07 5.93
CA GLN A 52 14.32 -14.43 6.76
C GLN A 52 14.73 -13.02 6.29
N GLY A 53 14.18 -12.54 5.17
CA GLY A 53 14.65 -11.32 4.51
C GLY A 53 16.06 -11.48 3.93
N ILE A 54 16.74 -10.36 3.70
CA ILE A 54 18.13 -10.37 3.20
C ILE A 54 19.14 -11.12 4.11
N PRO A 55 18.99 -11.15 5.45
CA PRO A 55 19.82 -11.98 6.32
C PRO A 55 19.85 -13.47 5.96
N GLY A 56 18.78 -14.01 5.33
CA GLY A 56 18.75 -15.38 4.83
C GLY A 56 19.78 -15.67 3.72
N PHE A 57 20.34 -14.63 3.09
CA PHE A 57 21.41 -14.73 2.09
C PHE A 57 22.82 -14.53 2.69
N GLY A 58 22.93 -14.36 4.01
CA GLY A 58 24.19 -14.17 4.73
C GLY A 58 24.59 -12.71 4.97
N ASP A 59 23.82 -11.74 4.47
CA ASP A 59 24.02 -10.31 4.78
C ASP A 59 23.14 -9.87 5.96
N THR A 60 23.77 -9.79 7.14
CA THR A 60 23.11 -9.33 8.36
C THR A 60 23.19 -7.83 8.57
N THR A 61 23.80 -7.06 7.66
CA THR A 61 23.94 -5.61 7.79
C THR A 61 22.67 -4.93 7.31
N PRO A 62 21.98 -4.14 8.15
CA PRO A 62 20.82 -3.40 7.68
C PRO A 62 21.20 -2.31 6.69
N HIS A 63 20.58 -2.32 5.52
CA HIS A 63 20.72 -1.26 4.51
C HIS A 63 19.39 -0.50 4.33
N PRO A 64 19.43 0.79 3.95
CA PRO A 64 18.21 1.57 3.80
C PRO A 64 17.44 1.16 2.54
N ARG A 65 16.13 0.98 2.67
CA ARG A 65 15.21 1.07 1.53
C ARG A 65 15.13 2.53 1.13
N LEU A 66 15.52 2.85 -0.11
CA LEU A 66 15.58 4.22 -0.61
C LEU A 66 14.26 4.64 -1.25
N GLU A 67 13.98 5.94 -1.27
CA GLU A 67 12.92 6.47 -2.13
C GLU A 67 13.29 6.16 -3.59
N ILE A 68 12.31 5.80 -4.42
CA ILE A 68 12.57 5.28 -5.77
C ILE A 68 13.40 6.23 -6.65
N ARG A 69 13.19 7.55 -6.58
CA ARG A 69 13.98 8.55 -7.31
C ARG A 69 15.41 8.63 -6.77
N GLU A 70 15.62 8.45 -5.47
CA GLU A 70 16.96 8.33 -4.90
C GLU A 70 17.67 7.05 -5.36
N LEU A 71 16.97 5.91 -5.40
CA LEU A 71 17.51 4.66 -5.95
C LEU A 71 17.91 4.82 -7.43
N GLN A 72 17.10 5.52 -8.22
CA GLN A 72 17.35 5.78 -9.65
C GLN A 72 18.66 6.55 -9.91
N LYS A 73 19.15 7.35 -8.94
CA LYS A 73 20.44 8.05 -9.07
C LYS A 73 21.63 7.08 -9.05
N ASN A 74 21.47 5.91 -8.43
CA ASN A 74 22.46 4.85 -8.49
C ASN A 74 22.17 3.94 -9.69
N ALA A 75 22.84 4.20 -10.81
CA ALA A 75 22.60 3.49 -12.07
C ALA A 75 22.81 1.96 -11.97
N ASP A 76 23.61 1.47 -11.02
CA ASP A 76 23.89 0.04 -10.88
C ASP A 76 22.83 -0.65 -10.03
N GLN A 77 22.43 -0.04 -8.90
CA GLN A 77 21.29 -0.53 -8.11
C GLN A 77 19.98 -0.46 -8.89
N TRP A 78 19.75 0.62 -9.63
CA TRP A 78 18.58 0.76 -10.49
C TRP A 78 18.53 -0.34 -11.55
N ASN A 79 19.67 -0.63 -12.18
CA ASN A 79 19.74 -1.66 -13.21
C ASN A 79 19.45 -3.06 -12.67
N ILE A 80 20.07 -3.46 -11.55
CA ILE A 80 19.85 -4.79 -10.97
C ILE A 80 18.43 -4.95 -10.43
N TYR A 81 17.79 -3.87 -9.96
CA TYR A 81 16.40 -3.89 -9.55
C TYR A 81 15.48 -4.23 -10.72
N LEU A 82 15.63 -3.52 -11.85
CA LEU A 82 14.82 -3.76 -13.05
C LEU A 82 15.06 -5.16 -13.63
N LEU A 83 16.31 -5.63 -13.69
CA LEU A 83 16.64 -6.97 -14.18
C LEU A 83 16.10 -8.08 -13.25
N GLY A 84 16.24 -7.91 -11.93
CA GLY A 84 15.71 -8.83 -10.94
C GLY A 84 14.20 -8.92 -11.00
N LEU A 85 13.50 -7.78 -11.06
CA LEU A 85 12.05 -7.75 -11.15
C LEU A 85 11.54 -8.33 -12.48
N GLN A 86 12.19 -8.04 -13.61
CA GLN A 86 11.84 -8.63 -14.90
C GLN A 86 11.98 -10.16 -14.86
N ARG A 87 13.09 -10.68 -14.32
CA ARG A 87 13.30 -12.13 -14.18
C ARG A 87 12.24 -12.75 -13.27
N PHE A 88 12.00 -12.14 -12.12
CA PHE A 88 11.02 -12.60 -11.14
C PHE A 88 9.60 -12.68 -11.72
N GLN A 89 9.18 -11.67 -12.49
CA GLN A 89 7.88 -11.65 -13.16
C GLN A 89 7.77 -12.69 -14.29
N SER A 90 8.89 -13.15 -14.85
CA SER A 90 8.92 -14.16 -15.93
C SER A 90 8.91 -15.61 -15.45
N MET A 91 9.05 -15.85 -14.14
CA MET A 91 9.00 -17.20 -13.55
C MET A 91 7.67 -17.88 -13.83
N SER A 92 7.65 -19.22 -13.88
CA SER A 92 6.39 -19.95 -14.04
C SER A 92 5.42 -19.60 -12.92
N GLN A 93 4.17 -19.24 -13.26
CA GLN A 93 3.14 -18.88 -12.28
C GLN A 93 2.76 -20.02 -11.31
N SER A 94 3.21 -21.25 -11.56
CA SER A 94 3.02 -22.41 -10.69
C SER A 94 4.10 -22.56 -9.62
N GLU A 95 5.24 -21.86 -9.75
CA GLU A 95 6.32 -21.94 -8.76
C GLU A 95 5.94 -21.13 -7.52
N MET A 96 6.07 -21.73 -6.33
CA MET A 96 5.64 -21.13 -5.05
C MET A 96 6.26 -19.75 -4.78
N LEU A 97 7.51 -19.56 -5.21
CA LEU A 97 8.26 -18.29 -5.08
C LEU A 97 8.21 -17.44 -6.34
N SER A 98 7.29 -17.71 -7.29
CA SER A 98 7.05 -16.83 -8.44
C SER A 98 6.32 -15.56 -8.02
N TYR A 99 6.42 -14.52 -8.85
CA TYR A 99 5.70 -13.26 -8.62
C TYR A 99 4.20 -13.52 -8.45
N TYR A 100 3.63 -14.41 -9.27
CA TYR A 100 2.22 -14.76 -9.23
C TYR A 100 1.79 -15.37 -7.90
N GLN A 101 2.52 -16.39 -7.42
CA GLN A 101 2.16 -17.07 -6.17
C GLN A 101 2.38 -16.17 -4.95
N ILE A 102 3.47 -15.39 -4.93
CA ILE A 102 3.72 -14.44 -3.84
C ILE A 102 2.64 -13.35 -3.83
N ALA A 103 2.32 -12.74 -4.97
CA ALA A 103 1.21 -11.77 -5.06
C ALA A 103 -0.14 -12.38 -4.64
N GLY A 104 -0.35 -13.66 -4.97
CA GLY A 104 -1.56 -14.41 -4.61
C GLY A 104 -1.74 -14.65 -3.11
N VAL A 105 -0.69 -14.53 -2.28
CA VAL A 105 -0.81 -14.60 -0.81
C VAL A 105 -1.73 -13.50 -0.28
N HIS A 106 -1.67 -12.30 -0.87
CA HIS A 106 -2.52 -11.19 -0.44
C HIS A 106 -4.01 -11.47 -0.62
N GLY A 107 -4.38 -12.13 -1.72
CA GLY A 107 -5.78 -12.20 -2.16
C GLY A 107 -6.08 -13.42 -3.00
N ARG A 108 -6.69 -13.21 -4.17
CA ARG A 108 -6.96 -14.28 -5.12
C ARG A 108 -5.63 -14.93 -5.54
N PRO A 109 -5.58 -16.27 -5.69
CA PRO A 109 -6.74 -17.15 -5.85
C PRO A 109 -7.38 -17.74 -4.59
N PHE A 110 -6.96 -17.34 -3.38
CA PHE A 110 -7.42 -17.96 -2.11
C PHE A 110 -7.05 -19.45 -2.03
N ILE A 111 -5.76 -19.74 -2.22
CA ILE A 111 -5.21 -21.11 -2.13
C ILE A 111 -4.16 -21.17 -1.03
N SER A 112 -3.86 -22.39 -0.58
CA SER A 112 -2.78 -22.63 0.36
C SER A 112 -1.42 -22.23 -0.19
N TRP A 113 -0.61 -21.58 0.64
CA TRP A 113 0.77 -21.23 0.34
C TRP A 113 1.70 -21.80 1.42
N ASP A 114 2.84 -22.37 1.01
CA ASP A 114 3.87 -22.96 1.89
C ASP A 114 3.32 -23.90 2.98
N GLY A 115 2.37 -24.78 2.61
CA GLY A 115 1.78 -25.76 3.52
C GLY A 115 0.73 -25.22 4.50
N VAL A 116 0.37 -23.94 4.42
CA VAL A 116 -0.64 -23.33 5.30
C VAL A 116 -2.03 -23.43 4.69
N GLY A 117 -2.86 -24.31 5.25
CA GLY A 117 -4.26 -24.54 4.83
C GLY A 117 -5.23 -23.44 5.26
N GLN A 118 -6.41 -23.40 4.63
CA GLN A 118 -7.51 -22.53 5.08
C GLN A 118 -8.01 -23.02 6.45
N ALA A 119 -8.23 -22.10 7.38
CA ALA A 119 -8.79 -22.44 8.68
C ALA A 119 -10.32 -22.60 8.61
N ASP A 120 -10.88 -23.37 9.55
CA ASP A 120 -12.33 -23.43 9.74
C ASP A 120 -12.88 -22.03 10.04
N GLY A 121 -13.82 -21.57 9.24
CA GLY A 121 -14.39 -20.21 9.33
C GLY A 121 -13.50 -19.10 8.76
N GLY A 122 -12.33 -19.43 8.20
CA GLY A 122 -11.51 -18.51 7.42
C GLY A 122 -12.10 -18.23 6.03
N GLY A 123 -11.65 -17.17 5.37
CA GLY A 123 -12.14 -16.77 4.05
C GLY A 123 -11.26 -15.69 3.41
N GLY A 124 -11.41 -15.49 2.11
CA GLY A 124 -10.61 -14.50 1.38
C GLY A 124 -9.11 -14.85 1.32
N GLY A 125 -8.27 -13.82 1.21
CA GLY A 125 -6.80 -13.96 1.17
C GLY A 125 -6.18 -13.97 2.57
N TYR A 126 -4.85 -14.08 2.66
CA TYR A 126 -4.16 -14.07 3.95
C TYR A 126 -4.05 -12.65 4.55
N CYS A 127 -4.19 -11.61 3.74
CA CYS A 127 -3.93 -10.24 4.18
C CYS A 127 -4.86 -9.79 5.31
N THR A 128 -4.28 -9.14 6.32
CA THR A 128 -5.04 -8.59 7.45
C THR A 128 -5.44 -7.14 7.14
N HIS A 129 -6.72 -6.91 6.86
CA HIS A 129 -7.32 -5.58 6.65
C HIS A 129 -8.48 -5.38 7.63
N GLY A 130 -8.76 -4.14 8.02
CA GLY A 130 -9.63 -3.81 9.13
C GLY A 130 -9.21 -4.58 10.39
N SER A 131 -7.90 -4.59 10.65
CA SER A 131 -7.27 -5.42 11.67
C SER A 131 -6.05 -4.72 12.23
N ASN A 132 -5.90 -4.74 13.55
CA ASN A 132 -4.75 -4.19 14.24
C ASN A 132 -3.41 -4.82 13.80
N LEU A 133 -3.44 -5.99 13.16
CA LEU A 133 -2.26 -6.66 12.63
C LEU A 133 -1.82 -6.11 11.25
N PHE A 134 -2.62 -5.25 10.61
CA PHE A 134 -2.38 -4.69 9.27
C PHE A 134 -0.92 -4.24 9.05
N PRO A 135 -0.34 -3.34 9.87
CA PRO A 135 1.03 -2.87 9.62
C PRO A 135 2.06 -3.99 9.77
N THR A 136 1.83 -4.90 10.73
CA THR A 136 2.81 -5.93 11.08
C THR A 136 2.77 -7.14 10.16
N TRP A 137 1.61 -7.49 9.59
CA TRP A 137 1.46 -8.60 8.64
C TRP A 137 2.12 -8.29 7.30
N HIS A 138 2.00 -7.03 6.83
CA HIS A 138 2.60 -6.62 5.56
C HIS A 138 4.14 -6.56 5.63
N ARG A 139 4.75 -6.48 6.82
CA ARG A 139 6.21 -6.43 6.98
C ARG A 139 6.95 -7.71 6.54
N PRO A 140 6.64 -8.92 7.06
CA PRO A 140 7.22 -10.16 6.54
C PRO A 140 6.78 -10.45 5.09
N TYR A 141 5.61 -9.95 4.66
CA TYR A 141 5.19 -10.04 3.26
C TYR A 141 6.13 -9.28 2.32
N LEU A 142 6.51 -8.04 2.68
CA LEU A 142 7.52 -7.26 1.98
C LEU A 142 8.90 -7.91 2.04
N ALA A 143 9.27 -8.52 3.17
CA ALA A 143 10.55 -9.23 3.30
C ALA A 143 10.64 -10.46 2.38
N LEU A 144 9.54 -11.22 2.24
CA LEU A 144 9.43 -12.33 1.28
C LEU A 144 9.64 -11.84 -0.15
N PHE A 145 8.93 -10.78 -0.53
CA PHE A 145 9.01 -10.24 -1.88
C PHE A 145 10.39 -9.62 -2.21
N GLU A 146 10.98 -8.89 -1.26
CA GLU A 146 12.33 -8.35 -1.38
C GLU A 146 13.39 -9.46 -1.53
N SER A 147 13.24 -10.56 -0.78
CA SER A 147 14.11 -11.74 -0.91
C SER A 147 14.02 -12.37 -2.30
N ALA A 148 12.81 -12.45 -2.87
CA ALA A 148 12.60 -12.98 -4.21
C ALA A 148 13.23 -12.08 -5.29
N ILE A 149 13.09 -10.75 -5.19
CA ILE A 149 13.80 -9.81 -6.08
C ILE A 149 15.30 -9.97 -5.94
N TYR A 150 15.83 -10.01 -4.71
CA TYR A 150 17.27 -10.13 -4.47
C TYR A 150 17.84 -11.39 -5.11
N SER A 151 17.18 -12.54 -4.92
CA SER A 151 17.60 -13.81 -5.54
C SER A 151 17.57 -13.73 -7.06
N ASN A 152 16.51 -13.18 -7.65
CA ASN A 152 16.38 -13.05 -9.09
C ASN A 152 17.40 -12.05 -9.69
N ALA A 153 17.72 -10.96 -8.98
CA ALA A 153 18.76 -10.02 -9.36
C ALA A 153 20.14 -10.69 -9.32
N ARG A 154 20.44 -11.44 -8.26
CA ARG A 154 21.68 -12.24 -8.14
C ARG A 154 21.85 -13.19 -9.32
N ASP A 155 20.80 -13.91 -9.68
CA ASP A 155 20.84 -14.87 -10.78
C ASP A 155 21.01 -14.17 -12.14
N ALA A 156 20.35 -13.02 -12.35
CA ALA A 156 20.55 -12.21 -13.55
C ALA A 156 22.00 -11.70 -13.69
N ILE A 157 22.62 -11.28 -12.58
CA ILE A 157 24.03 -10.84 -12.55
C ILE A 157 24.98 -12.01 -12.82
N ALA A 158 24.67 -13.21 -12.31
CA ALA A 158 25.49 -14.40 -12.50
C ALA A 158 25.67 -14.77 -13.99
N GLU A 159 24.67 -14.45 -14.82
CA GLU A 159 24.69 -14.66 -16.28
C GLU A 159 25.57 -13.66 -17.04
N PHE A 160 26.02 -12.57 -16.39
CA PHE A 160 26.97 -11.66 -17.01
C PHE A 160 28.36 -12.31 -17.16
N PRO A 161 29.09 -12.02 -18.25
CA PRO A 161 30.49 -12.39 -18.35
C PRO A 161 31.30 -11.66 -17.27
N GLU A 162 32.43 -12.26 -16.88
CA GLU A 162 33.37 -11.63 -15.96
C GLU A 162 33.83 -10.27 -16.48
N GLY A 163 33.94 -9.29 -15.58
CA GLY A 163 34.37 -7.92 -15.88
C GLY A 163 33.58 -6.86 -15.13
N ASP A 164 33.91 -5.60 -15.41
CA ASP A 164 33.46 -4.43 -14.65
C ASP A 164 31.95 -4.36 -14.40
N LEU A 165 31.13 -4.74 -15.39
CA LEU A 165 29.66 -4.71 -15.24
C LEU A 165 29.17 -5.73 -14.20
N LYS A 166 29.77 -6.93 -14.15
CA LYS A 166 29.42 -7.95 -13.16
C LYS A 166 29.88 -7.54 -11.77
N ASP A 167 31.12 -7.05 -11.66
CA ASP A 167 31.71 -6.61 -10.39
C ASP A 167 30.92 -5.48 -9.74
N ARG A 168 30.60 -4.42 -10.50
CA ARG A 168 29.81 -3.30 -9.99
C ARG A 168 28.37 -3.69 -9.67
N SER A 169 27.78 -4.64 -10.41
CA SER A 169 26.42 -5.13 -10.13
C SER A 169 26.38 -5.97 -8.85
N ASN A 170 27.39 -6.81 -8.61
CA ASN A 170 27.52 -7.54 -7.34
C ASN A 170 27.72 -6.60 -6.15
N ALA A 171 28.55 -5.56 -6.32
CA ALA A 171 28.75 -4.54 -5.28
C ALA A 171 27.45 -3.76 -5.00
N ALA A 172 26.70 -3.41 -6.04
CA ALA A 172 25.39 -2.76 -5.91
C ALA A 172 24.37 -3.67 -5.20
N LEU A 173 24.34 -4.97 -5.55
CA LEU A 173 23.42 -5.95 -4.95
C LEU A 173 23.66 -6.10 -3.44
N ALA A 174 24.91 -6.08 -2.98
CA ALA A 174 25.24 -6.22 -1.56
C ALA A 174 24.55 -5.18 -0.67
N THR A 175 24.27 -3.98 -1.21
CA THR A 175 23.63 -2.88 -0.48
C THR A 175 22.21 -2.57 -0.96
N PHE A 176 21.69 -3.36 -1.90
CA PHE A 176 20.37 -3.15 -2.48
C PHE A 176 19.26 -3.55 -1.50
N ARG A 177 18.24 -2.69 -1.42
CA ARG A 177 16.96 -2.96 -0.77
C ARG A 177 15.84 -2.42 -1.66
N MET A 178 14.67 -3.05 -1.64
CA MET A 178 13.52 -2.66 -2.47
C MET A 178 13.11 -1.20 -2.14
N PRO A 179 12.91 -0.34 -3.15
CA PRO A 179 12.61 1.06 -2.89
C PRO A 179 11.18 1.26 -2.38
N TYR A 180 10.96 2.40 -1.71
CA TYR A 180 9.62 2.90 -1.41
C TYR A 180 9.23 4.03 -2.37
N TRP A 181 7.92 4.24 -2.55
CA TRP A 181 7.40 5.40 -3.28
C TRP A 181 6.64 6.31 -2.31
N ASP A 182 7.21 7.50 -2.06
CA ASP A 182 6.60 8.49 -1.19
C ASP A 182 5.56 9.31 -1.94
N TRP A 183 4.29 8.94 -1.76
CA TRP A 183 3.13 9.59 -2.38
C TRP A 183 2.61 10.80 -1.59
N ALA A 184 3.16 11.09 -0.41
CA ALA A 184 2.74 12.21 0.44
C ALA A 184 3.74 13.37 0.43
N THR A 185 5.01 13.13 0.07
CA THR A 185 6.03 14.17 -0.02
C THR A 185 5.79 15.11 -1.19
N VAL A 186 6.31 16.34 -1.11
CA VAL A 186 6.38 17.25 -2.25
C VAL A 186 7.39 16.67 -3.26
N PRO A 187 7.01 16.40 -4.52
CA PRO A 187 7.95 15.87 -5.51
C PRO A 187 9.03 16.91 -5.86
N PRO A 188 10.20 16.48 -6.35
CA PRO A 188 11.21 17.40 -6.88
C PRO A 188 10.65 18.34 -7.95
N SER A 189 11.23 19.54 -8.07
CA SER A 189 10.80 20.53 -9.07
C SER A 189 10.83 19.94 -10.48
N GLY A 190 9.72 20.06 -11.21
CA GLY A 190 9.57 19.52 -12.56
C GLY A 190 9.09 18.06 -12.62
N GLU A 191 8.87 17.41 -11.48
CA GLU A 191 8.30 16.06 -11.39
C GLU A 191 6.91 16.07 -10.75
N GLY A 192 6.08 15.09 -11.13
CA GLY A 192 4.81 14.80 -10.46
C GLY A 192 4.99 13.80 -9.32
N THR A 193 3.94 13.59 -8.54
CA THR A 193 3.86 12.64 -7.42
C THR A 193 4.15 11.22 -7.88
N LEU A 194 3.60 10.82 -9.04
CA LEU A 194 3.93 9.56 -9.71
C LEU A 194 5.20 9.73 -10.56
N PRO A 195 6.34 9.08 -10.21
CA PRO A 195 7.56 9.15 -10.99
C PRO A 195 7.37 8.61 -12.41
N SER A 196 8.13 9.15 -13.37
CA SER A 196 8.12 8.68 -14.77
C SER A 196 8.52 7.20 -14.92
N SER A 197 9.33 6.68 -14.00
CA SER A 197 9.68 5.26 -13.93
C SER A 197 8.51 4.33 -13.59
N LEU A 198 7.41 4.88 -13.04
CA LEU A 198 6.19 4.14 -12.74
C LEU A 198 5.08 4.34 -13.79
N SER A 199 5.21 5.36 -14.65
CA SER A 199 4.22 5.67 -15.70
C SER A 199 4.67 5.34 -17.12
N SER A 200 5.97 5.18 -17.36
CA SER A 200 6.50 4.85 -18.70
C SER A 200 6.29 3.37 -19.03
N PRO A 201 5.79 3.01 -20.24
CA PRO A 201 5.55 1.62 -20.63
C PRO A 201 6.84 0.83 -20.92
N THR A 202 7.94 1.54 -21.19
CA THR A 202 9.27 0.96 -21.45
C THR A 202 10.31 1.61 -20.58
N ILE A 203 11.39 0.89 -20.30
CA ILE A 203 12.53 1.38 -19.54
C ILE A 203 13.84 0.81 -20.06
N ASP A 204 14.92 1.57 -19.92
CA ASP A 204 16.25 1.16 -20.37
C ASP A 204 17.02 0.41 -19.28
N VAL A 205 17.64 -0.69 -19.68
CA VAL A 205 18.54 -1.50 -18.83
C VAL A 205 19.90 -1.66 -19.50
N LYS A 206 20.95 -1.75 -18.70
CA LYS A 206 22.33 -2.02 -19.12
C LYS A 206 22.59 -3.52 -19.10
N LEU A 207 22.94 -4.07 -20.25
CA LEU A 207 23.35 -5.45 -20.46
C LEU A 207 24.82 -5.50 -20.91
N PRO A 208 25.48 -6.68 -20.89
CA PRO A 208 26.87 -6.80 -21.34
C PRO A 208 27.13 -6.35 -22.78
N ASN A 209 26.11 -6.40 -23.64
CA ASN A 209 26.18 -5.99 -25.04
C ASN A 209 25.67 -4.56 -25.31
N GLY A 210 25.44 -3.77 -24.25
CA GLY A 210 24.98 -2.38 -24.32
C GLY A 210 23.64 -2.14 -23.64
N THR A 211 23.12 -0.92 -23.79
CA THR A 211 21.80 -0.55 -23.26
C THR A 211 20.70 -1.10 -24.16
N LYS A 212 19.64 -1.64 -23.54
CA LYS A 212 18.45 -2.16 -24.23
C LYS A 212 17.19 -1.59 -23.57
N SER A 213 16.25 -1.15 -24.40
CA SER A 213 14.91 -0.81 -23.94
C SER A 213 14.05 -2.07 -23.81
N ILE A 214 13.40 -2.24 -22.66
CA ILE A 214 12.55 -3.39 -22.32
C ILE A 214 11.14 -2.90 -21.91
N PRO A 215 10.11 -3.76 -21.97
CA PRO A 215 8.86 -3.49 -21.25
C PRO A 215 9.16 -3.20 -19.78
N ASN A 216 8.57 -2.14 -19.24
CA ASN A 216 8.86 -1.70 -17.89
C ASN A 216 8.21 -2.64 -16.86
N PRO A 217 8.99 -3.41 -16.06
CA PRO A 217 8.43 -4.33 -15.07
C PRO A 217 7.72 -3.60 -13.92
N LEU A 218 7.85 -2.27 -13.80
CA LEU A 218 7.14 -1.44 -12.82
C LEU A 218 5.79 -0.91 -13.35
N PHE A 219 5.51 -1.03 -14.65
CA PHE A 219 4.31 -0.45 -15.28
C PHE A 219 3.09 -1.37 -15.14
N SER A 220 3.27 -2.68 -15.37
CA SER A 220 2.20 -3.68 -15.34
C SER A 220 2.80 -5.08 -15.19
N TYR A 221 2.12 -5.96 -14.46
CA TYR A 221 2.42 -7.39 -14.51
C TYR A 221 1.61 -8.04 -15.63
N SER A 222 2.28 -8.79 -16.51
CA SER A 222 1.62 -9.52 -17.60
C SER A 222 1.41 -10.98 -17.19
N PHE A 223 0.17 -11.46 -17.20
CA PHE A 223 -0.17 -12.84 -16.90
C PHE A 223 0.22 -13.76 -18.08
N HIS A 224 0.81 -14.92 -17.79
CA HIS A 224 1.34 -15.85 -18.81
C HIS A 224 1.09 -17.33 -18.47
N PRO A 225 -0.16 -17.83 -18.61
CA PRO A 225 -1.35 -17.13 -19.09
C PRO A 225 -2.19 -16.53 -17.96
N ILE A 226 -3.21 -15.77 -18.31
CA ILE A 226 -4.29 -15.48 -17.38
C ILE A 226 -5.03 -16.77 -16.99
N ASN A 227 -5.04 -17.09 -15.69
CA ASN A 227 -5.74 -18.26 -15.17
C ASN A 227 -7.18 -17.88 -14.78
N THR A 228 -8.14 -18.30 -15.60
CA THR A 228 -9.57 -18.01 -15.40
C THR A 228 -10.19 -18.81 -14.24
N ASN A 229 -9.52 -19.83 -13.72
CA ASN A 229 -9.94 -20.48 -12.48
C ASN A 229 -9.59 -19.64 -11.25
N ASP A 230 -8.42 -18.98 -11.31
CA ASP A 230 -7.91 -18.13 -10.23
C ASP A 230 -8.68 -16.80 -10.18
N PHE A 231 -9.20 -16.36 -11.33
CA PHE A 231 -10.00 -15.14 -11.49
C PHE A 231 -11.41 -15.51 -12.01
N PRO A 232 -12.43 -15.62 -11.14
CA PRO A 232 -13.70 -16.21 -11.52
C PRO A 232 -14.62 -15.28 -12.33
N SER A 233 -14.35 -13.97 -12.33
CA SER A 233 -15.27 -12.97 -12.90
C SER A 233 -14.59 -11.98 -13.84
N SER A 234 -15.36 -11.52 -14.82
CA SER A 234 -15.03 -10.36 -15.64
C SER A 234 -15.05 -9.10 -14.77
N PRO A 235 -14.19 -8.10 -15.03
CA PRO A 235 -13.19 -8.05 -16.11
C PRO A 235 -11.85 -8.73 -15.78
N TRP A 236 -11.62 -9.08 -14.51
CA TRP A 236 -10.34 -9.59 -13.99
C TRP A 236 -9.81 -10.79 -14.76
N ASN A 237 -10.72 -11.67 -15.20
CA ASN A 237 -10.40 -12.89 -15.94
C ASN A 237 -10.15 -12.69 -17.45
N THR A 238 -10.25 -11.45 -17.93
CA THR A 238 -10.09 -11.10 -19.37
C THR A 238 -8.88 -10.21 -19.65
N TRP A 239 -8.30 -9.58 -18.64
CA TRP A 239 -7.20 -8.65 -18.81
C TRP A 239 -5.85 -9.37 -18.81
N PRO A 240 -5.05 -9.28 -19.89
CA PRO A 240 -3.78 -10.00 -19.98
C PRO A 240 -2.69 -9.47 -19.04
N GLY A 241 -2.92 -8.33 -18.38
CA GLY A 241 -2.03 -7.79 -17.38
C GLY A 241 -2.73 -6.79 -16.47
N THR A 242 -2.02 -6.31 -15.46
CA THR A 242 -2.56 -5.36 -14.50
C THR A 242 -2.79 -3.99 -15.13
N LEU A 243 -3.90 -3.37 -14.77
CA LEU A 243 -4.35 -2.08 -15.29
C LEU A 243 -4.59 -1.08 -14.15
N ARG A 244 -4.25 0.19 -14.43
CA ARG A 244 -4.43 1.37 -13.57
C ARG A 244 -5.30 2.39 -14.30
N ASP A 245 -6.43 2.78 -13.72
CA ASP A 245 -7.49 3.56 -14.38
C ASP A 245 -7.85 3.01 -15.79
N PRO A 246 -8.37 1.78 -15.89
CA PRO A 246 -8.68 1.17 -17.19
C PRO A 246 -9.71 2.01 -17.95
N ASN A 247 -9.48 2.21 -19.26
CA ASN A 247 -10.40 2.99 -20.11
C ASN A 247 -11.74 2.30 -20.41
N SER A 248 -11.86 1.00 -20.14
CA SER A 248 -13.07 0.19 -20.34
C SER A 248 -12.99 -1.13 -19.56
N LEU A 249 -14.08 -1.89 -19.52
CA LEU A 249 -14.13 -3.25 -18.94
C LEU A 249 -13.88 -4.36 -19.96
N GLN A 250 -13.48 -4.01 -21.19
CA GLN A 250 -13.23 -4.98 -22.26
C GLN A 250 -11.83 -5.61 -22.12
N SER A 251 -11.61 -6.76 -22.75
CA SER A 251 -10.30 -7.44 -22.76
C SER A 251 -9.19 -6.61 -23.43
N SER A 252 -9.55 -5.63 -24.26
CA SER A 252 -8.63 -4.69 -24.91
C SER A 252 -8.38 -3.41 -24.11
N ALA A 253 -8.81 -3.34 -22.84
CA ALA A 253 -8.61 -2.16 -22.00
C ALA A 253 -7.12 -1.85 -21.82
N VAL A 254 -6.82 -0.55 -21.67
CA VAL A 254 -5.48 -0.04 -21.39
C VAL A 254 -5.52 0.92 -20.21
N SER A 255 -4.41 1.02 -19.50
CA SER A 255 -4.23 1.95 -18.38
C SER A 255 -4.23 3.40 -18.87
N ARG A 256 -4.91 4.29 -18.14
CA ARG A 256 -4.85 5.75 -18.36
C ARG A 256 -3.95 6.39 -17.30
N VAL A 257 -2.65 6.08 -17.34
CA VAL A 257 -1.72 6.47 -16.26
C VAL A 257 -1.55 7.99 -16.13
N ASP A 258 -1.77 8.76 -17.20
CA ASP A 258 -1.78 10.23 -17.12
C ASP A 258 -2.89 10.77 -16.21
N ASN A 259 -4.05 10.09 -16.15
CA ASN A 259 -5.11 10.47 -15.21
C ASN A 259 -4.71 10.12 -13.78
N VAL A 260 -4.14 8.92 -13.59
CA VAL A 260 -3.63 8.50 -12.28
C VAL A 260 -2.59 9.49 -11.75
N ALA A 261 -1.67 9.95 -12.60
CA ALA A 261 -0.66 10.95 -12.22
C ALA A 261 -1.32 12.27 -11.78
N LYS A 262 -2.28 12.79 -12.55
CA LYS A 262 -3.02 14.01 -12.20
C LYS A 262 -3.79 13.89 -10.89
N ASP A 263 -4.42 12.73 -10.67
CA ASP A 263 -5.21 12.49 -9.45
C ASP A 263 -4.31 12.38 -8.23
N LEU A 264 -3.15 11.73 -8.37
CA LEU A 264 -2.14 11.69 -7.31
C LEU A 264 -1.63 13.09 -6.98
N ASP A 265 -1.34 13.93 -7.97
CA ASP A 265 -0.90 15.32 -7.74
C ASP A 265 -1.95 16.16 -7.01
N ALA A 266 -3.22 16.00 -7.39
CA ALA A 266 -4.33 16.69 -6.76
C ALA A 266 -4.62 16.21 -5.33
N VAL A 267 -4.40 14.93 -5.04
CA VAL A 267 -4.67 14.31 -3.73
C VAL A 267 -3.48 14.42 -2.77
N ARG A 268 -2.26 14.60 -3.28
CA ARG A 268 -1.03 14.69 -2.50
C ARG A 268 -1.11 15.69 -1.32
N PRO A 269 -1.60 16.94 -1.45
CA PRO A 269 -1.69 17.85 -0.30
C PRO A 269 -2.56 17.32 0.85
N ASN A 270 -3.66 16.63 0.51
CA ASN A 270 -4.52 15.98 1.48
C ASN A 270 -3.79 14.82 2.17
N LEU A 271 -3.13 13.95 1.41
CA LEU A 271 -2.33 12.84 1.92
C LEU A 271 -1.16 13.32 2.80
N GLN A 272 -0.48 14.40 2.41
CA GLN A 272 0.57 15.05 3.19
C GLN A 272 0.05 15.48 4.56
N SER A 273 -1.08 16.18 4.61
CA SER A 273 -1.70 16.61 5.87
C SER A 273 -2.12 15.43 6.75
N ARG A 274 -2.66 14.36 6.15
CA ARG A 274 -3.05 13.13 6.87
C ARG A 274 -1.83 12.44 7.49
N ILE A 275 -0.77 12.24 6.71
CA ILE A 275 0.48 11.64 7.21
C ILE A 275 1.14 12.50 8.28
N TYR A 276 1.16 13.83 8.10
CA TYR A 276 1.69 14.73 9.11
C TYR A 276 0.92 14.61 10.43
N ASN A 277 -0.41 14.60 10.38
CA ASN A 277 -1.24 14.42 11.57
C ASN A 277 -1.01 13.08 12.27
N LEU A 278 -0.91 11.98 11.51
CA LEU A 278 -0.63 10.65 12.05
C LEU A 278 0.73 10.57 12.76
N LEU A 279 1.77 11.17 12.18
CA LEU A 279 3.13 11.12 12.74
C LEU A 279 3.32 12.11 13.91
N SER A 280 2.65 13.27 13.88
CA SER A 280 2.87 14.33 14.87
C SER A 280 1.95 14.28 16.08
N MET A 281 0.73 13.73 15.95
CA MET A 281 -0.32 13.89 16.98
C MET A 281 -1.00 12.58 17.41
N GLN A 282 -0.86 11.47 16.68
CA GLN A 282 -1.44 10.19 17.08
C GLN A 282 -0.38 9.30 17.73
N HIS A 283 -0.57 8.94 19.00
CA HIS A 283 0.41 8.19 19.80
C HIS A 283 -0.06 6.78 20.20
N ASN A 284 -1.27 6.38 19.82
CA ASN A 284 -1.83 5.06 20.12
C ASN A 284 -1.78 4.14 18.90
N TYR A 285 -1.11 2.99 19.03
CA TYR A 285 -0.97 1.99 17.98
C TYR A 285 -2.30 1.52 17.42
N THR A 286 -3.26 1.21 18.30
CA THR A 286 -4.57 0.67 17.89
C THR A 286 -5.25 1.67 16.95
N LEU A 287 -5.22 2.97 17.29
CA LEU A 287 -5.84 4.02 16.48
C LEU A 287 -5.15 4.26 15.13
N ILE A 288 -3.82 4.16 15.05
CA ILE A 288 -3.11 4.33 13.76
C ILE A 288 -3.09 3.06 12.90
N SER A 289 -3.26 1.89 13.49
CA SER A 289 -3.01 0.62 12.80
C SER A 289 -4.01 0.32 11.69
N ASP A 290 -5.31 0.53 11.93
CA ASP A 290 -6.39 0.08 11.06
C ASP A 290 -7.54 1.08 10.98
N ASN A 291 -8.45 0.90 10.02
CA ASN A 291 -9.57 1.80 9.78
C ASN A 291 -10.88 1.43 10.51
N GLN A 292 -10.86 0.50 11.47
CA GLN A 292 -12.01 0.15 12.32
C GLN A 292 -12.12 1.03 13.57
N GLN A 293 -11.05 1.74 13.91
CA GLN A 293 -10.99 2.60 15.09
C GLN A 293 -11.45 4.03 14.78
N SER A 294 -11.69 4.81 15.83
CA SER A 294 -12.00 6.24 15.68
C SER A 294 -10.76 7.04 15.25
N GLY A 295 -10.92 7.91 14.26
CA GLY A 295 -9.86 8.78 13.76
C GLY A 295 -9.34 8.33 12.40
N ASP A 296 -8.38 9.06 11.86
CA ASP A 296 -7.64 8.62 10.68
C ASP A 296 -6.61 7.55 11.05
N SER A 297 -6.20 6.76 10.07
CA SER A 297 -5.26 5.66 10.29
C SER A 297 -4.34 5.42 9.09
N LEU A 298 -3.29 4.64 9.33
CA LEU A 298 -2.37 4.21 8.28
C LEU A 298 -3.14 3.44 7.19
N GLU A 299 -4.02 2.52 7.58
CA GLU A 299 -4.86 1.76 6.63
C GLU A 299 -5.80 2.68 5.83
N SER A 300 -6.39 3.71 6.45
CA SER A 300 -7.27 4.65 5.71
C SER A 300 -6.51 5.48 4.67
N THR A 301 -5.27 5.89 4.96
CA THR A 301 -4.43 6.59 3.97
C THR A 301 -3.96 5.65 2.86
N HIS A 302 -3.62 4.42 3.22
CA HIS A 302 -3.31 3.33 2.28
C HIS A 302 -4.48 3.06 1.30
N ASP A 303 -5.69 2.93 1.81
CA ASP A 303 -6.90 2.66 1.01
C ASP A 303 -7.15 3.77 -0.02
N THR A 304 -6.86 5.01 0.35
CA THR A 304 -6.99 6.16 -0.54
C THR A 304 -6.03 6.04 -1.74
N VAL A 305 -4.78 5.65 -1.50
CA VAL A 305 -3.77 5.49 -2.55
C VAL A 305 -4.12 4.31 -3.47
N HIS A 306 -4.58 3.20 -2.90
CA HIS A 306 -5.12 2.06 -3.64
C HIS A 306 -6.24 2.48 -4.60
N ASN A 307 -7.21 3.24 -4.09
CA ASN A 307 -8.35 3.70 -4.88
C ASN A 307 -7.95 4.65 -6.01
N VAL A 308 -7.05 5.61 -5.75
CA VAL A 308 -6.58 6.56 -6.78
C VAL A 308 -5.84 5.83 -7.90
N ILE A 309 -4.91 4.94 -7.57
CA ILE A 309 -4.13 4.21 -8.58
C ILE A 309 -5.01 3.25 -9.38
N GLY A 310 -5.87 2.52 -8.68
CA GLY A 310 -6.73 1.53 -9.29
C GLY A 310 -7.76 2.17 -10.19
N SER A 311 -8.57 3.08 -9.65
CA SER A 311 -9.67 3.75 -10.37
C SER A 311 -10.47 2.78 -11.26
N GLY A 312 -10.87 1.64 -10.69
CA GLY A 312 -11.57 0.55 -11.38
C GLY A 312 -10.66 -0.57 -11.90
N GLY A 313 -9.34 -0.41 -11.76
CA GLY A 313 -8.31 -1.40 -12.04
C GLY A 313 -7.85 -2.19 -10.81
N HIS A 314 -6.73 -2.91 -10.95
CA HIS A 314 -6.30 -3.94 -10.00
C HIS A 314 -5.98 -3.36 -8.62
N MET A 315 -5.30 -2.20 -8.57
CA MET A 315 -4.97 -1.54 -7.30
C MET A 315 -6.18 -1.11 -6.47
N SER A 316 -7.38 -0.99 -7.06
CA SER A 316 -8.61 -0.63 -6.32
C SER A 316 -9.46 -1.84 -5.93
N ALA A 317 -8.98 -3.06 -6.18
CA ALA A 317 -9.69 -4.29 -5.84
C ALA A 317 -8.83 -5.14 -4.90
N LEU A 318 -9.25 -5.24 -3.63
CA LEU A 318 -8.47 -5.83 -2.55
C LEU A 318 -7.87 -7.19 -2.92
N ALA A 319 -8.64 -8.07 -3.55
CA ALA A 319 -8.17 -9.42 -3.85
C ALA A 319 -7.18 -9.51 -5.03
N TYR A 320 -6.97 -8.43 -5.80
CA TYR A 320 -6.14 -8.44 -7.01
C TYR A 320 -5.00 -7.41 -6.98
N SER A 321 -4.97 -6.52 -5.98
CA SER A 321 -4.06 -5.37 -5.94
C SER A 321 -2.58 -5.75 -5.95
N ALA A 322 -2.20 -6.83 -5.25
CA ALA A 322 -0.82 -7.29 -5.14
C ALA A 322 -0.18 -7.78 -6.46
N PHE A 323 -0.98 -8.06 -7.49
CA PHE A 323 -0.46 -8.37 -8.81
C PHE A 323 0.12 -7.14 -9.51
N ASP A 324 -0.28 -5.91 -9.15
CA ASP A 324 0.29 -4.71 -9.77
C ASP A 324 1.66 -4.38 -9.14
N PRO A 325 2.73 -4.19 -9.93
CA PRO A 325 4.07 -3.90 -9.40
C PRO A 325 4.15 -2.68 -8.46
N ILE A 326 3.26 -1.69 -8.61
CA ILE A 326 3.26 -0.51 -7.73
C ILE A 326 2.75 -0.81 -6.31
N PHE A 327 2.04 -1.93 -6.11
CA PHE A 327 1.61 -2.41 -4.79
C PHE A 327 2.80 -2.47 -3.82
N TRP A 328 3.91 -3.04 -4.27
CA TRP A 328 5.08 -3.29 -3.43
C TRP A 328 5.78 -2.00 -3.02
N LEU A 329 5.86 -1.02 -3.92
CA LEU A 329 6.41 0.31 -3.64
C LEU A 329 5.51 1.10 -2.67
N HIS A 330 4.19 0.99 -2.86
CA HIS A 330 3.19 1.60 -1.99
C HIS A 330 3.29 1.03 -0.56
N HIS A 331 3.25 -0.30 -0.42
CA HIS A 331 3.35 -0.99 0.87
C HIS A 331 4.70 -0.78 1.56
N THR A 332 5.79 -0.62 0.80
CA THR A 332 7.08 -0.25 1.37
C THR A 332 7.05 1.15 2.00
N ASN A 333 6.32 2.10 1.40
CA ASN A 333 6.13 3.42 2.03
C ASN A 333 5.19 3.34 3.25
N VAL A 334 4.18 2.48 3.24
CA VAL A 334 3.33 2.21 4.40
C VAL A 334 4.16 1.66 5.57
N ASP A 335 5.04 0.69 5.32
CA ASP A 335 5.98 0.17 6.32
C ASP A 335 6.97 1.24 6.80
N ARG A 336 7.43 2.13 5.90
CA ARG A 336 8.28 3.28 6.26
C ARG A 336 7.58 4.24 7.22
N ILE A 337 6.34 4.63 6.93
CA ILE A 337 5.53 5.50 7.79
C ILE A 337 5.32 4.82 9.15
N PHE A 338 5.01 3.52 9.15
CA PHE A 338 4.88 2.77 10.39
C PHE A 338 6.19 2.73 11.19
N ALA A 339 7.34 2.50 10.55
CA ALA A 339 8.63 2.47 11.22
C ALA A 339 9.02 3.84 11.81
N MET A 340 8.73 4.95 11.11
CA MET A 340 8.87 6.31 11.68
C MET A 340 7.95 6.51 12.88
N TRP A 341 6.69 6.08 12.77
CA TRP A 341 5.74 6.18 13.88
C TRP A 341 6.20 5.36 15.10
N GLN A 342 6.72 4.15 14.91
CA GLN A 342 7.28 3.32 15.99
C GLN A 342 8.45 4.02 16.69
N ALA A 343 9.32 4.69 15.95
CA ALA A 343 10.45 5.43 16.50
C ALA A 343 10.01 6.68 17.29
N LEU A 344 8.91 7.32 16.88
CA LEU A 344 8.29 8.43 17.62
C LEU A 344 7.49 7.96 18.84
N ASN A 345 7.02 6.71 18.84
CA ASN A 345 6.12 6.14 19.86
C ASN A 345 6.63 4.79 20.39
N PRO A 346 7.81 4.73 21.02
CA PRO A 346 8.46 3.47 21.39
C PRO A 346 7.69 2.64 22.42
N ASP A 347 6.78 3.25 23.17
CA ASP A 347 6.00 2.59 24.22
C ASP A 347 4.61 2.11 23.76
N SER A 348 4.18 2.46 22.54
CA SER A 348 2.89 2.04 21.99
C SER A 348 3.07 0.97 20.92
N TYR A 349 2.35 -0.14 21.05
CA TYR A 349 2.44 -1.27 20.13
C TYR A 349 1.17 -2.12 20.11
N VAL A 350 1.22 -3.28 19.44
CA VAL A 350 0.07 -4.17 19.23
C VAL A 350 -0.52 -4.62 20.57
N GLU A 351 -1.76 -4.21 20.82
CA GLU A 351 -2.59 -4.66 21.94
C GLU A 351 -3.70 -5.59 21.43
N PRO A 352 -4.27 -6.45 22.30
CA PRO A 352 -5.37 -7.34 21.92
C PRO A 352 -6.61 -6.59 21.42
N VAL A 353 -6.98 -6.80 20.16
CA VAL A 353 -8.16 -6.20 19.51
C VAL A 353 -8.98 -7.29 18.83
N ARG A 354 -10.31 -7.18 18.90
CA ARG A 354 -11.21 -8.05 18.13
C ARG A 354 -11.22 -7.59 16.67
N ASN A 355 -10.75 -8.46 15.78
CA ASN A 355 -10.74 -8.22 14.35
C ASN A 355 -12.00 -8.83 13.71
N PRO A 356 -12.90 -8.03 13.12
CA PRO A 356 -14.18 -8.52 12.59
C PRO A 356 -14.00 -9.39 11.34
N ASN A 357 -12.97 -9.10 10.52
CA ASN A 357 -12.72 -9.77 9.25
C ASN A 357 -12.13 -11.17 9.40
N PRO A 358 -12.64 -12.16 8.66
CA PRO A 358 -11.89 -13.39 8.43
C PRO A 358 -10.71 -13.12 7.48
N THR A 359 -9.63 -13.84 7.69
CA THR A 359 -8.58 -14.07 6.68
C THR A 359 -8.58 -15.55 6.30
N PHE A 360 -7.74 -15.94 5.35
CA PHE A 360 -7.62 -17.34 4.92
C PHE A 360 -7.37 -18.29 6.11
N THR A 361 -6.65 -17.85 7.13
CA THR A 361 -6.21 -18.67 8.28
C THR A 361 -6.86 -18.30 9.60
N THR A 362 -7.67 -17.23 9.62
CA THR A 362 -8.23 -16.71 10.88
C THR A 362 -9.72 -16.45 10.69
N PRO A 363 -10.61 -17.04 11.51
CA PRO A 363 -12.03 -16.73 11.42
C PRO A 363 -12.32 -15.31 11.87
N GLY A 364 -13.40 -14.73 11.36
CA GLY A 364 -13.86 -13.41 11.77
C GLY A 364 -14.16 -13.33 13.27
N ASN A 365 -14.02 -12.14 13.85
CA ASN A 365 -14.14 -11.84 15.28
C ASN A 365 -13.05 -12.47 16.17
N SER A 366 -11.95 -12.97 15.59
CA SER A 366 -10.79 -13.43 16.36
C SER A 366 -10.06 -12.26 17.03
N ILE A 367 -9.39 -12.53 18.15
CA ILE A 367 -8.51 -11.56 18.80
C ILE A 367 -7.16 -11.58 18.10
N GLY A 368 -6.73 -10.44 17.55
CA GLY A 368 -5.35 -10.21 17.12
C GLY A 368 -4.58 -9.49 18.21
N ASP A 369 -3.40 -9.99 18.53
CA ASP A 369 -2.47 -9.47 19.52
C ASP A 369 -1.01 -9.60 19.04
N ALA A 370 -0.05 -9.13 19.85
CA ALA A 370 1.34 -9.10 19.45
C ALA A 370 1.97 -10.48 19.13
N LYS A 371 1.37 -11.58 19.63
CA LYS A 371 1.86 -12.96 19.46
C LYS A 371 1.05 -13.77 18.45
N SER A 372 0.03 -13.14 17.87
CA SER A 372 -0.82 -13.75 16.87
C SER A 372 0.02 -14.11 15.63
N PRO A 373 -0.10 -15.33 15.10
CA PRO A 373 0.69 -15.76 13.94
C PRO A 373 0.42 -14.89 12.71
N LEU A 374 1.47 -14.33 12.12
CA LEU A 374 1.43 -13.63 10.84
C LEU A 374 1.56 -14.65 9.71
N THR A 375 0.53 -15.48 9.54
CA THR A 375 0.51 -16.51 8.49
C THR A 375 0.43 -15.89 7.09
N PRO A 376 1.03 -16.52 6.06
CA PRO A 376 1.65 -17.84 6.08
C PRO A 376 3.16 -17.82 6.33
N PHE A 377 3.69 -16.74 6.92
CA PHE A 377 5.14 -16.51 6.94
C PHE A 377 5.84 -17.29 8.05
N HIS A 378 6.52 -18.37 7.69
CA HIS A 378 7.39 -19.10 8.60
C HIS A 378 8.70 -18.34 8.85
N LYS A 379 9.17 -18.32 10.10
CA LYS A 379 10.48 -17.77 10.48
C LYS A 379 11.62 -18.78 10.37
N ASP A 380 11.28 -20.06 10.36
CA ASP A 380 12.21 -21.18 10.29
C ASP A 380 11.59 -22.37 9.55
N THR A 381 12.43 -23.32 9.16
CA THR A 381 12.00 -24.55 8.44
C THR A 381 11.29 -25.56 9.35
N SER A 382 11.18 -25.29 10.66
CA SER A 382 10.43 -26.12 11.60
C SER A 382 8.93 -25.79 11.64
N GLY A 383 8.52 -24.71 10.96
CA GLY A 383 7.14 -24.29 10.84
C GLY A 383 6.69 -23.29 11.90
N THR A 384 7.62 -22.61 12.58
CA THR A 384 7.24 -21.52 13.48
C THR A 384 6.87 -20.28 12.68
N PHE A 385 5.72 -19.67 12.95
CA PHE A 385 5.32 -18.42 12.29
C PHE A 385 5.99 -17.18 12.91
N TRP A 386 6.17 -16.15 12.10
CA TRP A 386 6.38 -14.79 12.59
C TRP A 386 5.16 -14.31 13.38
N ASN A 387 5.37 -13.40 14.34
CA ASN A 387 4.33 -12.61 15.00
C ASN A 387 4.75 -11.13 15.06
N SER A 388 3.88 -10.24 15.52
CA SER A 388 4.17 -8.81 15.59
C SER A 388 5.34 -8.49 16.53
N GLU A 389 5.53 -9.20 17.65
CA GLU A 389 6.71 -9.00 18.53
C GLU A 389 8.02 -9.29 17.77
N ASP A 390 8.07 -10.39 17.02
CA ASP A 390 9.26 -10.81 16.28
C ASP A 390 9.65 -9.82 15.15
N VAL A 391 8.65 -9.19 14.52
CA VAL A 391 8.86 -8.25 13.38
C VAL A 391 8.80 -6.79 13.79
N ARG A 392 8.85 -6.47 15.09
CA ARG A 392 8.82 -5.10 15.57
C ARG A 392 9.98 -4.26 15.03
N SER A 393 11.16 -4.85 14.89
CA SER A 393 12.33 -4.20 14.28
C SER A 393 12.42 -4.50 12.79
N THR A 394 12.64 -3.46 11.97
CA THR A 394 12.93 -3.63 10.53
C THR A 394 14.25 -4.38 10.30
N THR A 395 15.20 -4.25 11.24
CA THR A 395 16.52 -4.92 11.13
C THR A 395 16.42 -6.43 11.22
N THR A 396 15.31 -6.99 11.73
CA THR A 396 15.01 -8.43 11.70
C THR A 396 15.13 -8.99 10.27
N PHE A 397 14.73 -8.20 9.26
CA PHE A 397 14.81 -8.57 7.84
C PHE A 397 15.95 -7.87 7.11
N GLY A 398 16.90 -7.27 7.84
CA GLY A 398 18.11 -6.66 7.30
C GLY A 398 17.88 -5.34 6.55
N TYR A 399 16.84 -4.57 6.89
CA TYR A 399 16.62 -3.25 6.31
C TYR A 399 16.33 -2.16 7.34
N THR A 400 16.46 -0.91 6.89
CA THR A 400 16.06 0.31 7.61
C THR A 400 15.55 1.35 6.62
N TYR A 401 15.31 2.58 7.07
CA TYR A 401 14.95 3.73 6.25
C TYR A 401 15.93 4.89 6.48
N PRO A 402 16.19 5.77 5.49
CA PRO A 402 17.06 6.93 5.66
C PRO A 402 16.69 7.80 6.86
N GLU A 403 15.39 7.93 7.14
CA GLU A 403 14.85 8.72 8.24
C GLU A 403 15.14 8.10 9.61
N LEU A 404 15.57 6.84 9.67
CA LEU A 404 15.91 6.11 10.90
C LEU A 404 17.43 5.91 11.06
N SER A 405 18.24 6.59 10.25
CA SER A 405 19.70 6.50 10.28
C SER A 405 20.34 7.09 11.56
N SER A 406 19.64 7.98 12.27
CA SER A 406 20.02 8.47 13.60
C SER A 406 18.96 8.09 14.64
N SER A 407 19.42 7.73 15.85
CA SER A 407 18.56 7.29 16.95
C SER A 407 17.95 8.41 17.80
N ASP A 408 18.16 9.68 17.44
CA ASP A 408 17.74 10.84 18.25
C ASP A 408 16.40 11.41 17.79
N THR A 409 15.41 11.49 18.68
CA THR A 409 14.03 11.87 18.38
C THR A 409 13.87 13.28 17.78
N PRO A 410 14.50 14.36 18.31
CA PRO A 410 14.45 15.68 17.69
C PRO A 410 14.93 15.69 16.23
N SER A 411 15.94 14.87 15.92
CA SER A 411 16.42 14.72 14.55
C SER A 411 15.39 14.03 13.64
N LEU A 412 14.59 13.10 14.17
CA LEU A 412 13.48 12.47 13.44
C LEU A 412 12.31 13.44 13.28
N THR A 413 11.93 14.19 14.32
CA THR A 413 10.91 15.24 14.26
C THR A 413 11.23 16.26 13.17
N SER A 414 12.48 16.75 13.12
CA SER A 414 12.93 17.67 12.08
C SER A 414 12.84 17.06 10.67
N ARG A 415 13.19 15.78 10.49
CA ARG A 415 13.03 15.08 9.20
C ARG A 415 11.56 14.95 8.79
N VAL A 416 10.67 14.60 9.73
CA VAL A 416 9.22 14.52 9.47
C VAL A 416 8.67 15.90 9.11
N ASN A 417 9.06 16.96 9.82
CA ASN A 417 8.68 18.34 9.49
C ASN A 417 9.20 18.77 8.12
N ALA A 418 10.42 18.38 7.73
CA ALA A 418 10.97 18.68 6.41
C ALA A 418 10.22 17.96 5.27
N LEU A 419 9.73 16.74 5.51
CA LEU A 419 9.00 15.95 4.53
C LEU A 419 7.51 16.34 4.42
N TYR A 420 6.85 16.50 5.56
CA TYR A 420 5.39 16.59 5.63
C TYR A 420 4.87 17.79 6.39
N GLY A 421 5.74 18.58 7.03
CA GLY A 421 5.33 19.77 7.75
C GLY A 421 4.97 20.95 6.84
N PRO A 422 4.56 22.09 7.42
CA PRO A 422 4.04 23.23 6.65
C PRO A 422 5.05 23.86 5.69
N SER A 423 6.34 23.73 5.98
CA SER A 423 7.45 24.25 5.18
C SER A 423 8.04 23.23 4.20
N ALA A 424 7.46 22.03 4.09
CA ALA A 424 7.94 20.99 3.20
C ALA A 424 7.99 21.50 1.74
N GLY A 425 9.11 21.27 1.06
CA GLY A 425 9.35 21.75 -0.31
C GLY A 425 9.85 23.20 -0.42
N SER A 426 9.93 23.96 0.67
CA SER A 426 10.44 25.35 0.66
C SER A 426 11.98 25.45 0.63
N THR A 427 12.69 24.32 0.66
CA THR A 427 14.16 24.27 0.56
C THR A 427 14.64 24.38 -0.89
N SER A 428 14.44 25.56 -1.49
CA SER A 428 15.22 26.05 -2.63
C SER A 428 15.24 27.58 -2.65
N SER A 429 15.70 28.18 -1.54
CA SER A 429 16.19 29.56 -1.56
C SER A 429 17.06 29.83 -0.34
N THR A 430 18.30 29.35 -0.34
CA THR A 430 19.33 29.98 0.50
C THR A 430 20.64 30.01 -0.26
N SER A 431 21.23 31.21 -0.26
CA SER A 431 22.59 31.59 -0.67
C SER A 431 22.87 31.82 -2.15
N THR A 432 22.64 33.05 -2.62
CA THR A 432 23.78 33.97 -2.83
C THR A 432 23.31 35.42 -2.79
N SER A 433 23.57 36.09 -1.68
CA SER A 433 23.78 37.53 -1.71
C SER A 433 25.06 37.79 -2.49
N ASN A 434 24.99 38.55 -3.58
CA ASN A 434 26.10 39.38 -4.02
C ASN A 434 25.57 40.66 -4.64
N ASN A 435 25.90 41.77 -3.98
CA ASN A 435 25.95 43.10 -4.56
C ASN A 435 26.78 43.09 -5.84
N THR A 436 26.24 43.65 -6.91
CA THR A 436 26.96 44.61 -7.76
C THR A 436 25.96 45.61 -8.32
N SER A 437 26.36 46.87 -8.22
CA SER A 437 25.74 48.04 -8.83
C SER A 437 26.03 48.14 -10.33
N ASP A 438 25.32 49.08 -10.95
CA ASP A 438 25.63 49.83 -12.18
C ASP A 438 24.79 49.49 -13.44
N ASP A 439 23.95 50.48 -13.75
CA ASP A 439 23.72 51.18 -15.03
C ASP A 439 22.95 50.54 -16.22
N ASP A 440 21.92 51.29 -16.61
CA ASP A 440 21.45 51.68 -17.96
C ASP A 440 21.20 50.61 -19.04
N ASP A 441 19.93 50.47 -19.48
CA ASP A 441 19.45 51.02 -20.77
C ASP A 441 18.02 50.54 -21.12
N ASP A 442 17.32 51.43 -21.82
CA ASP A 442 15.98 51.33 -22.42
C ASP A 442 15.81 50.11 -23.36
N ASP A 443 14.59 49.54 -23.42
CA ASP A 443 13.76 49.60 -24.64
C ASP A 443 12.41 48.88 -24.48
N ASP A 444 11.40 49.54 -25.05
CA ASP A 444 10.01 49.13 -25.21
C ASP A 444 9.88 47.81 -26.00
N ASP A 445 8.96 46.94 -25.57
CA ASP A 445 8.12 46.14 -26.47
C ASP A 445 6.88 45.63 -25.72
N GLU A 446 5.80 46.40 -25.84
CA GLU A 446 4.43 45.95 -25.56
C GLU A 446 4.01 44.93 -26.63
N GLU A 447 3.96 43.64 -26.28
CA GLU A 447 3.13 42.68 -27.03
C GLU A 447 2.18 41.88 -26.12
N GLU A 448 0.92 41.98 -26.51
CA GLU A 448 -0.30 41.55 -25.87
C GLU A 448 -0.41 40.02 -25.74
N SER A 449 0.07 39.44 -24.62
CA SER A 449 -0.30 38.08 -24.23
C SER A 449 -1.44 38.09 -23.21
N THR A 450 -2.62 37.79 -23.74
CA THR A 450 -3.88 37.76 -23.03
C THR A 450 -3.94 36.63 -21.99
N LYS A 451 -4.08 37.02 -20.72
CA LYS A 451 -4.83 36.35 -19.64
C LYS A 451 -4.91 34.80 -19.73
N ARG A 452 -3.86 34.10 -19.30
CA ARG A 452 -3.96 32.66 -18.96
C ARG A 452 -3.24 32.17 -17.71
N ASP A 453 -2.56 33.03 -16.94
CA ASP A 453 -1.84 32.63 -15.72
C ASP A 453 -2.29 33.37 -14.44
N LEU A 454 -3.55 33.79 -14.38
CA LEU A 454 -4.15 34.22 -13.11
C LEU A 454 -4.75 32.97 -12.45
N PHE A 455 -4.22 32.62 -11.27
CA PHE A 455 -4.54 31.48 -10.40
C PHE A 455 -3.70 30.21 -10.66
N PRO A 456 -2.53 30.07 -10.01
CA PRO A 456 -2.04 28.75 -9.64
C PRO A 456 -3.19 28.04 -8.90
N SER A 457 -3.50 26.80 -9.27
CA SER A 457 -4.55 26.02 -8.60
C SER A 457 -4.29 26.00 -7.09
N LEU A 458 -5.35 26.06 -6.28
CA LEU A 458 -5.27 26.03 -4.81
C LEU A 458 -4.36 24.88 -4.31
N HIS A 459 -4.38 23.75 -5.01
CA HIS A 459 -3.60 22.54 -4.74
C HIS A 459 -2.10 22.70 -4.84
N HIS A 460 -1.61 23.62 -5.68
CA HIS A 460 -0.18 23.86 -5.83
C HIS A 460 0.41 24.70 -4.66
N MET A 461 -0.45 25.29 -3.81
CA MET A 461 -0.06 26.12 -2.67
C MET A 461 -0.29 25.46 -1.31
N LEU A 462 -1.09 24.39 -1.23
CA LEU A 462 -1.40 23.74 0.03
C LEU A 462 -0.29 22.76 0.44
N SER A 463 0.33 23.04 1.58
CA SER A 463 1.15 22.12 2.38
C SER A 463 0.36 21.67 3.63
N ALA A 464 1.00 20.97 4.56
CA ALA A 464 0.39 20.67 5.84
C ALA A 464 0.03 21.95 6.62
N PRO A 465 -0.99 21.89 7.51
CA PRO A 465 -1.47 23.07 8.24
C PRO A 465 -0.40 23.67 9.16
N THR A 466 -0.31 25.00 9.17
CA THR A 466 0.61 25.75 10.04
C THR A 466 0.16 25.73 11.50
N PHE A 467 -1.13 25.52 11.74
CA PHE A 467 -1.79 25.63 13.03
C PHE A 467 -1.65 27.03 13.67
N ALA A 468 -1.27 28.06 12.91
CA ALA A 468 -0.98 29.40 13.41
C ALA A 468 -2.15 30.02 14.19
N HIS A 469 -3.38 29.60 13.88
CA HIS A 469 -4.60 30.06 14.55
C HIS A 469 -5.03 29.19 15.74
N LYS A 470 -4.19 28.25 16.19
CA LYS A 470 -4.42 27.38 17.36
C LYS A 470 -5.70 26.55 17.29
N ARG A 471 -6.08 26.16 16.07
CA ARG A 471 -7.29 25.41 15.76
C ARG A 471 -6.98 24.35 14.73
N GLN A 472 -7.59 23.18 14.90
CA GLN A 472 -7.58 22.10 13.93
C GLN A 472 -9.01 21.70 13.60
N TYR A 473 -9.29 21.48 12.31
CA TYR A 473 -10.58 21.02 11.81
C TYR A 473 -10.39 19.82 10.89
N ILE A 474 -11.20 18.78 11.09
CA ILE A 474 -11.14 17.53 10.31
C ILE A 474 -12.55 17.10 9.93
N ALA A 475 -12.79 16.75 8.67
CA ALA A 475 -13.97 15.99 8.27
C ALA A 475 -13.71 14.50 8.51
N SER A 476 -14.30 13.95 9.57
CA SER A 476 -14.31 12.51 9.85
C SER A 476 -15.45 11.85 9.09
N ILE A 477 -15.13 10.76 8.40
CA ILE A 477 -16.04 10.05 7.50
C ILE A 477 -16.18 8.63 8.02
N ARG A 478 -17.42 8.17 8.19
CA ARG A 478 -17.75 6.77 8.42
C ARG A 478 -18.59 6.24 7.27
N ALA A 479 -18.40 4.97 6.93
CA ALA A 479 -19.24 4.24 5.99
C ALA A 479 -19.12 2.74 6.26
N HIS A 480 -20.00 1.94 5.68
CA HIS A 480 -19.80 0.50 5.67
C HIS A 480 -18.82 0.08 4.58
N LYS A 481 -17.83 -0.77 4.92
CA LYS A 481 -16.80 -1.29 4.01
C LYS A 481 -17.40 -2.01 2.79
N PHE A 482 -18.47 -2.77 3.02
CA PHE A 482 -19.17 -3.59 2.01
C PHE A 482 -20.56 -3.04 1.68
N GLY A 483 -20.82 -1.78 2.05
CA GLY A 483 -22.11 -1.14 1.80
C GLY A 483 -22.36 -0.81 0.33
N LEU A 484 -21.30 -0.69 -0.46
CA LEU A 484 -21.34 -0.57 -1.91
C LEU A 484 -20.58 -1.73 -2.54
N ASP A 485 -21.03 -2.16 -3.72
CA ASP A 485 -20.33 -3.18 -4.50
C ASP A 485 -18.97 -2.66 -4.99
N GLY A 486 -17.91 -3.09 -4.31
CA GLY A 486 -16.54 -2.68 -4.57
C GLY A 486 -16.14 -1.35 -3.92
N SER A 487 -14.89 -0.95 -4.18
CA SER A 487 -14.26 0.19 -3.54
C SER A 487 -14.90 1.52 -3.97
N PHE A 488 -14.89 2.48 -3.05
CA PHE A 488 -15.40 3.83 -3.30
C PHE A 488 -14.61 4.86 -2.50
N SER A 489 -14.74 6.12 -2.89
CA SER A 489 -14.10 7.24 -2.20
C SER A 489 -15.12 8.33 -1.90
N VAL A 490 -14.91 9.01 -0.78
CA VAL A 490 -15.67 10.17 -0.35
C VAL A 490 -14.81 11.41 -0.59
N TYR A 491 -15.28 12.30 -1.47
CA TYR A 491 -14.60 13.53 -1.86
C TYR A 491 -15.19 14.70 -1.08
N VAL A 492 -14.35 15.58 -0.56
CA VAL A 492 -14.76 16.73 0.26
C VAL A 492 -14.34 18.04 -0.43
N PHE A 493 -15.25 19.01 -0.43
CA PHE A 493 -15.11 20.30 -1.11
C PHE A 493 -15.51 21.48 -0.22
N LEU A 494 -14.88 22.63 -0.41
CA LEU A 494 -15.32 23.94 0.09
C LEU A 494 -15.96 24.74 -1.05
N GLY A 495 -17.08 24.23 -1.56
CA GLY A 495 -17.80 24.69 -2.74
C GLY A 495 -18.52 23.53 -3.41
N ASP A 496 -19.22 23.79 -4.51
CA ASP A 496 -19.81 22.71 -5.31
C ASP A 496 -18.72 21.99 -6.12
N LYS A 497 -18.94 20.71 -6.43
CA LYS A 497 -18.09 19.96 -7.36
C LYS A 497 -18.26 20.49 -8.80
N PRO A 498 -17.34 20.17 -9.73
CA PRO A 498 -17.54 20.52 -11.14
C PRO A 498 -18.86 19.97 -11.68
N ALA A 499 -19.47 20.70 -12.63
CA ALA A 499 -20.67 20.24 -13.33
C ALA A 499 -20.46 18.88 -14.01
N ALA A 500 -21.52 18.08 -14.12
CA ALA A 500 -21.49 16.71 -14.64
C ALA A 500 -20.96 16.58 -16.09
N GLU A 501 -20.90 17.68 -16.84
CA GLU A 501 -20.33 17.78 -18.20
C GLU A 501 -18.79 17.72 -18.22
N SER A 502 -18.13 17.60 -17.06
CA SER A 502 -16.71 17.28 -16.90
C SER A 502 -16.50 15.82 -16.47
N PRO A 503 -16.88 14.79 -17.27
CA PRO A 503 -17.01 13.40 -16.83
C PRO A 503 -15.70 12.61 -16.71
N GLY A 504 -14.54 13.28 -16.81
CA GLY A 504 -13.25 12.60 -16.71
C GLY A 504 -12.99 12.04 -15.30
N PRO A 505 -12.39 10.84 -15.17
CA PRO A 505 -11.58 10.53 -13.99
C PRO A 505 -10.65 11.73 -13.72
N GLY A 506 -10.58 12.17 -12.47
CA GLY A 506 -9.77 13.32 -12.06
C GLY A 506 -10.35 14.72 -12.17
N ALA A 507 -11.52 14.89 -12.82
CA ALA A 507 -12.17 16.20 -12.88
C ALA A 507 -12.51 16.75 -11.48
N TRP A 508 -12.87 15.87 -10.54
CA TRP A 508 -13.21 16.24 -9.17
C TRP A 508 -11.99 16.63 -8.36
N ALA A 509 -10.91 15.84 -8.43
CA ALA A 509 -9.69 16.11 -7.68
C ALA A 509 -9.00 17.40 -8.18
N SER A 510 -9.12 17.69 -9.49
CA SER A 510 -8.55 18.90 -10.09
C SER A 510 -9.34 20.18 -9.80
N ASP A 511 -10.50 20.10 -9.14
CA ASP A 511 -11.35 21.27 -8.90
C ASP A 511 -10.75 22.22 -7.84
N PRO A 512 -10.82 23.56 -8.01
CA PRO A 512 -10.32 24.52 -7.02
C PRO A 512 -11.04 24.49 -5.66
N CYS A 513 -12.24 23.91 -5.59
CA CYS A 513 -13.00 23.72 -4.35
C CYS A 513 -12.67 22.38 -3.68
N PHE A 514 -12.00 21.44 -4.37
CA PHE A 514 -11.60 20.17 -3.79
C PHE A 514 -10.64 20.39 -2.62
N VAL A 515 -10.83 19.64 -1.53
CA VAL A 515 -9.97 19.69 -0.34
C VAL A 515 -9.19 18.40 -0.19
N GLY A 516 -9.84 17.27 -0.47
CA GLY A 516 -9.26 15.95 -0.23
C GLY A 516 -10.28 14.84 -0.34
N MET A 517 -9.80 13.62 -0.16
CA MET A 517 -10.63 12.42 -0.21
C MET A 517 -10.22 11.40 0.83
N SER A 518 -11.16 10.53 1.19
CA SER A 518 -10.90 9.31 1.92
C SER A 518 -11.42 8.13 1.10
N GLY A 519 -10.55 7.15 0.84
CA GLY A 519 -10.89 5.91 0.16
C GLY A 519 -11.34 4.82 1.13
N VAL A 520 -12.30 4.02 0.68
CA VAL A 520 -12.67 2.74 1.27
C VAL A 520 -12.27 1.65 0.29
N LEU A 521 -11.25 0.86 0.67
CA LEU A 521 -10.82 -0.29 -0.13
C LEU A 521 -11.64 -1.51 0.27
N SER A 522 -12.33 -2.09 -0.71
CA SER A 522 -13.14 -3.29 -0.51
C SER A 522 -13.01 -4.26 -1.67
N GLN A 523 -13.78 -5.34 -1.60
CA GLN A 523 -13.82 -6.37 -2.63
C GLN A 523 -15.20 -6.39 -3.27
N GLY A 524 -15.26 -6.24 -4.59
CA GLY A 524 -16.51 -6.38 -5.33
C GLY A 524 -17.08 -7.80 -5.20
N GLY A 525 -18.41 -7.90 -5.17
CA GLY A 525 -19.16 -9.13 -4.97
C GLY A 525 -19.28 -9.58 -3.52
N VAL A 526 -18.93 -8.73 -2.54
CA VAL A 526 -19.18 -8.96 -1.11
C VAL A 526 -20.15 -7.90 -0.61
N SER A 527 -21.31 -8.33 -0.14
CA SER A 527 -22.33 -7.43 0.45
C SER A 527 -22.10 -7.20 1.94
N ASP A 528 -22.77 -6.19 2.53
CA ASP A 528 -22.80 -5.98 3.98
C ASP A 528 -23.29 -7.20 4.77
N GLU A 529 -24.28 -7.92 4.25
CA GLU A 529 -24.80 -9.13 4.91
C GLU A 529 -23.74 -10.24 4.98
N GLU A 530 -22.95 -10.39 3.92
CA GLU A 530 -21.87 -11.38 3.84
C GLU A 530 -20.61 -10.91 4.59
N GLY A 531 -20.32 -9.61 4.55
CA GLY A 531 -19.15 -8.97 5.16
C GLY A 531 -19.35 -8.58 6.63
N GLY A 532 -20.57 -8.64 7.16
CA GLY A 532 -20.89 -8.39 8.56
C GLY A 532 -21.06 -6.92 8.96
N TYR A 533 -21.56 -6.05 8.07
CA TYR A 533 -21.86 -4.63 8.34
C TYR A 533 -20.71 -3.86 8.99
N GLN A 534 -19.53 -3.91 8.35
CA GLN A 534 -18.32 -3.36 8.95
C GLN A 534 -18.21 -1.86 8.75
N GLU A 535 -18.14 -1.12 9.85
CA GLU A 535 -17.83 0.30 9.80
C GLU A 535 -16.35 0.53 9.52
N VAL A 536 -16.05 1.48 8.64
CA VAL A 536 -14.70 2.01 8.42
C VAL A 536 -14.70 3.50 8.68
N VAL A 537 -13.58 4.00 9.20
CA VAL A 537 -13.37 5.41 9.49
C VAL A 537 -12.20 5.92 8.67
N GLY A 538 -12.38 7.11 8.10
CA GLY A 538 -11.33 7.87 7.44
C GLY A 538 -11.52 9.36 7.68
N SER A 539 -10.59 10.16 7.16
CA SER A 539 -10.61 11.61 7.40
C SER A 539 -10.12 12.43 6.21
N VAL A 540 -10.63 13.66 6.14
CA VAL A 540 -10.09 14.74 5.30
C VAL A 540 -9.78 15.94 6.22
N PRO A 541 -8.49 16.21 6.51
CA PRO A 541 -8.10 17.43 7.23
C PRO A 541 -8.54 18.68 6.47
N LEU A 542 -9.20 19.61 7.17
CA LEU A 542 -9.71 20.86 6.61
C LEU A 542 -8.83 22.06 6.97
N THR A 543 -7.99 21.94 7.99
CA THR A 543 -7.23 23.06 8.58
C THR A 543 -6.43 23.84 7.54
N ALA A 544 -5.59 23.18 6.72
CA ALA A 544 -4.75 23.88 5.75
C ALA A 544 -5.58 24.65 4.70
N ALA A 545 -6.66 24.03 4.23
CA ALA A 545 -7.58 24.68 3.31
C ALA A 545 -8.24 25.91 3.94
N LEU A 546 -8.71 25.81 5.20
CA LEU A 546 -9.33 26.93 5.92
C LEU A 546 -8.32 28.06 6.23
N GLU A 547 -7.08 27.74 6.59
CA GLU A 547 -6.01 28.72 6.78
C GLU A 547 -5.74 29.51 5.49
N GLU A 548 -5.71 28.84 4.34
CA GLU A 548 -5.57 29.51 3.04
C GLU A 548 -6.80 30.38 2.71
N ARG A 549 -8.02 29.98 3.09
CA ARG A 549 -9.22 30.84 2.97
C ARG A 549 -9.12 32.08 3.84
N VAL A 550 -8.58 31.98 5.06
CA VAL A 550 -8.32 33.15 5.92
C VAL A 550 -7.29 34.07 5.26
N LYS A 551 -6.19 33.52 4.78
CA LYS A 551 -5.12 34.27 4.09
C LYS A 551 -5.63 35.02 2.86
N ARG A 552 -6.61 34.48 2.14
CA ARG A 552 -7.25 35.12 0.98
C ARG A 552 -8.37 36.11 1.33
N GLY A 553 -8.76 36.20 2.61
CA GLY A 553 -9.92 36.99 3.03
C GLY A 553 -11.26 36.39 2.63
N GLU A 554 -11.29 35.10 2.25
CA GLU A 554 -12.51 34.33 1.94
C GLU A 554 -13.18 33.78 3.21
N LEU A 555 -12.44 33.73 4.33
CA LEU A 555 -12.90 33.36 5.66
C LEU A 555 -12.39 34.42 6.67
N GLU A 556 -13.26 34.93 7.54
CA GLU A 556 -12.91 36.01 8.47
C GLU A 556 -11.85 35.59 9.51
N SER A 557 -11.98 34.41 10.08
CA SER A 557 -11.06 33.85 11.07
C SER A 557 -11.26 32.34 11.22
N MET A 558 -10.34 31.68 11.93
CA MET A 558 -10.44 30.27 12.30
C MET A 558 -11.25 30.03 13.59
N GLU A 559 -11.93 31.05 14.12
CA GLU A 559 -12.77 30.90 15.32
C GLU A 559 -13.95 29.95 15.07
N GLU A 560 -14.33 29.17 16.08
CA GLU A 560 -15.33 28.12 15.97
C GLU A 560 -16.63 28.60 15.28
N GLY A 561 -17.21 29.69 15.77
CA GLY A 561 -18.48 30.22 15.25
C GLY A 561 -18.38 30.79 13.85
N VAL A 562 -17.19 31.18 13.39
CA VAL A 562 -16.93 31.66 12.03
C VAL A 562 -16.77 30.47 11.09
N VAL A 563 -15.93 29.50 11.46
CA VAL A 563 -15.71 28.27 10.68
C VAL A 563 -16.99 27.47 10.54
N ARG A 564 -17.79 27.32 11.62
CA ARG A 564 -19.09 26.65 11.56
C ARG A 564 -19.99 27.23 10.47
N ARG A 565 -20.22 28.54 10.50
CA ARG A 565 -21.09 29.23 9.52
C ARG A 565 -20.57 29.07 8.10
N TYR A 566 -19.26 29.21 7.91
CA TYR A 566 -18.63 29.02 6.62
C TYR A 566 -18.82 27.58 6.09
N LEU A 567 -18.61 26.57 6.93
CA LEU A 567 -18.78 25.17 6.54
C LEU A 567 -20.25 24.80 6.31
N GLU A 568 -21.20 25.37 7.06
CA GLU A 568 -22.64 25.22 6.79
C GLU A 568 -23.01 25.64 5.36
N GLU A 569 -22.41 26.73 4.88
CA GLU A 569 -22.66 27.26 3.54
C GLU A 569 -21.85 26.56 2.44
N ARG A 570 -20.59 26.21 2.71
CA ARG A 570 -19.61 25.83 1.67
C ARG A 570 -19.19 24.36 1.69
N LEU A 571 -19.29 23.65 2.81
CA LEU A 571 -18.85 22.25 2.85
C LEU A 571 -19.81 21.39 2.00
N ARG A 572 -19.25 20.65 1.05
CA ARG A 572 -19.95 19.66 0.23
C ARG A 572 -19.14 18.37 0.19
N TRP A 573 -19.83 17.25 0.03
CA TRP A 573 -19.18 15.96 -0.12
C TRP A 573 -19.97 15.08 -1.08
N TYR A 574 -19.25 14.18 -1.74
CA TYR A 574 -19.80 13.31 -2.76
C TYR A 574 -19.15 11.93 -2.68
N VAL A 575 -19.94 10.89 -2.94
CA VAL A 575 -19.47 9.50 -2.95
C VAL A 575 -19.33 9.04 -4.38
N ARG A 576 -18.20 8.40 -4.70
CA ARG A 576 -17.94 7.86 -6.04
C ARG A 576 -17.26 6.50 -5.93
N LYS A 577 -17.81 5.49 -6.61
CA LYS A 577 -17.14 4.19 -6.78
C LYS A 577 -15.87 4.36 -7.61
N THR A 578 -14.87 3.51 -7.41
CA THR A 578 -13.61 3.58 -8.16
C THR A 578 -13.80 3.36 -9.66
N GLY A 579 -14.86 2.65 -10.08
CA GLY A 579 -15.26 2.54 -11.50
C GLY A 579 -15.85 3.82 -12.10
N GLY A 580 -15.97 4.91 -11.34
CA GLY A 580 -16.36 6.23 -11.81
C GLY A 580 -17.83 6.60 -11.60
N GLU A 581 -18.66 5.68 -11.11
CA GLU A 581 -20.08 5.91 -10.79
C GLU A 581 -20.24 6.80 -9.54
N GLU A 582 -20.94 7.92 -9.67
CA GLU A 582 -21.36 8.74 -8.53
C GLU A 582 -22.55 8.09 -7.82
N VAL A 583 -22.49 8.03 -6.49
CA VAL A 583 -23.52 7.44 -5.63
C VAL A 583 -24.09 8.53 -4.75
N ALA A 584 -25.42 8.57 -4.61
CA ALA A 584 -26.04 9.51 -3.68
C ALA A 584 -25.70 9.11 -2.25
N VAL A 585 -25.46 10.11 -1.39
CA VAL A 585 -25.07 9.88 0.02
C VAL A 585 -26.09 9.01 0.77
N LYS A 586 -27.39 9.27 0.57
CA LYS A 586 -28.49 8.47 1.14
C LYS A 586 -28.48 6.99 0.75
N ASP A 587 -27.82 6.66 -0.36
CA ASP A 587 -27.73 5.31 -0.92
C ASP A 587 -26.37 4.66 -0.55
N THR A 588 -25.61 5.29 0.37
CA THR A 588 -24.34 4.78 0.91
C THR A 588 -24.55 4.28 2.35
N PRO A 589 -24.61 2.95 2.59
CA PRO A 589 -24.87 2.41 3.92
C PRO A 589 -23.84 2.84 4.97
N GLY A 590 -24.35 3.14 6.17
CA GLY A 590 -23.54 3.58 7.31
C GLY A 590 -22.87 4.94 7.14
N PHE A 591 -23.21 5.70 6.09
CA PHE A 591 -22.55 6.96 5.81
C PHE A 591 -22.81 7.99 6.92
N GLN A 592 -21.74 8.55 7.44
CA GLN A 592 -21.77 9.70 8.34
C GLN A 592 -20.58 10.61 8.08
N LEU A 593 -20.82 11.92 8.03
CA LEU A 593 -19.76 12.91 8.05
C LEU A 593 -19.90 13.80 9.29
N LYS A 594 -18.82 13.90 10.06
CA LYS A 594 -18.70 14.86 11.18
C LYS A 594 -17.55 15.79 10.92
N VAL A 595 -17.73 17.07 11.18
CA VAL A 595 -16.59 17.98 11.32
C VAL A 595 -16.20 18.01 12.78
N LEU A 596 -14.97 17.61 13.05
CA LEU A 596 -14.34 17.64 14.36
C LEU A 596 -13.46 18.88 14.47
N GLN A 597 -13.39 19.46 15.67
CA GLN A 597 -12.48 20.55 15.99
C GLN A 597 -11.68 20.26 17.25
N ALA A 598 -10.49 20.85 17.36
CA ALA A 598 -9.71 20.81 18.58
C ALA A 598 -8.82 22.07 18.72
N GLU A 599 -8.46 22.38 19.97
CA GLU A 599 -7.40 23.33 20.27
C GLU A 599 -6.04 22.66 20.10
N VAL A 600 -5.13 23.34 19.41
CA VAL A 600 -3.77 22.86 19.13
C VAL A 600 -2.80 24.02 19.33
N GLU A 601 -1.63 23.75 19.89
CA GLU A 601 -0.52 24.70 19.83
C GLU A 601 0.37 24.38 18.62
N PRO A 602 0.75 25.38 17.82
CA PRO A 602 1.74 25.21 16.76
C PRO A 602 3.06 24.67 17.31
N ALA A 603 3.86 24.08 16.44
CA ALA A 603 5.24 23.72 16.78
C ALA A 603 6.03 24.97 17.20
N GLU A 604 6.80 24.86 18.28
CA GLU A 604 7.64 25.97 18.79
C GLU A 604 8.89 26.20 17.93
N SER A 605 9.30 25.19 17.14
CA SER A 605 10.51 25.16 16.33
C SER A 605 10.43 24.07 15.25
N GLU A 606 11.40 24.04 14.32
CA GLU A 606 11.46 23.03 13.24
C GLU A 606 11.71 21.59 13.74
N ASP A 607 12.21 21.42 14.97
CA ASP A 607 12.47 20.15 15.63
C ASP A 607 11.39 19.77 16.67
N ALA A 608 10.27 20.50 16.69
CA ALA A 608 9.10 20.21 17.51
C ALA A 608 7.87 19.88 16.65
N PHE A 609 6.93 19.11 17.20
CA PHE A 609 5.61 18.91 16.61
C PHE A 609 4.57 19.83 17.23
N PRO A 610 3.46 20.12 16.51
CA PRO A 610 2.28 20.72 17.13
C PRO A 610 1.76 19.82 18.27
N THR A 611 1.15 20.44 19.28
CA THR A 611 0.64 19.74 20.47
C THR A 611 -0.86 19.93 20.62
N MET A 612 -1.61 18.82 20.66
CA MET A 612 -3.03 18.84 20.98
C MET A 612 -3.25 19.33 22.42
N LYS A 613 -4.17 20.29 22.63
CA LYS A 613 -4.52 20.83 23.95
C LYS A 613 -5.82 20.29 24.52
N ALA A 614 -6.65 19.73 23.67
CA ALA A 614 -7.88 19.05 24.03
C ALA A 614 -8.14 17.90 23.06
N ASP A 615 -8.98 16.95 23.46
CA ASP A 615 -9.53 15.96 22.55
C ASP A 615 -10.42 16.64 21.50
N PHE A 616 -10.74 15.93 20.42
CA PHE A 616 -11.64 16.43 19.40
C PHE A 616 -13.08 16.53 19.91
N ASP A 617 -13.67 17.71 19.73
CA ASP A 617 -15.10 17.95 19.91
C ASP A 617 -15.80 17.98 18.55
N THR A 618 -17.07 17.57 18.53
CA THR A 618 -17.88 17.64 17.30
C THR A 618 -18.31 19.09 17.07
N LEU A 619 -17.79 19.70 15.99
CA LEU A 619 -18.28 20.98 15.52
C LEU A 619 -19.68 20.78 14.95
N MET A 620 -19.85 19.88 13.99
CA MET A 620 -21.15 19.64 13.35
C MET A 620 -21.24 18.25 12.76
N GLU A 621 -22.47 17.73 12.67
CA GLU A 621 -22.78 16.43 12.09
C GLU A 621 -23.66 16.60 10.87
N MET A 622 -23.46 15.74 9.86
CA MET A 622 -24.16 15.81 8.59
C MET A 622 -24.46 14.39 8.10
N MET A 623 -25.73 14.13 7.75
CA MET A 623 -26.18 12.78 7.35
C MET A 623 -26.62 12.67 5.88
N ASP A 624 -27.08 13.75 5.21
CA ASP A 624 -27.81 13.64 3.92
C ASP A 624 -27.19 14.40 2.73
N GLY A 625 -25.87 14.57 2.68
CA GLY A 625 -25.22 15.32 1.57
C GLY A 625 -25.41 16.84 1.62
N VAL A 626 -26.12 17.34 2.62
CA VAL A 626 -26.32 18.77 2.93
C VAL A 626 -26.16 18.95 4.45
N SER A 627 -25.64 20.11 4.88
CA SER A 627 -25.56 20.45 6.30
C SER A 627 -26.98 20.47 6.89
N SER A 628 -27.26 19.56 7.83
CA SER A 628 -28.47 19.66 8.63
C SER A 628 -28.27 20.77 9.66
N ALA A 629 -28.74 21.98 9.36
CA ALA A 629 -29.07 22.91 10.42
C ALA A 629 -30.19 22.26 11.25
N PHE A 630 -29.96 22.07 12.54
CA PHE A 630 -30.76 21.37 13.56
C PHE A 630 -30.40 19.92 13.83
N LEU A 631 -29.76 19.68 14.99
CA LEU A 631 -30.28 18.83 16.08
C LEU A 631 -29.58 19.24 17.40
N GLN A 632 -29.94 20.41 17.95
CA GLN A 632 -29.82 20.61 19.41
C GLN A 632 -31.00 19.89 20.06
N GLY A 633 -30.74 18.74 20.68
CA GLY A 633 -31.75 17.99 21.44
C GLY A 633 -31.25 16.60 21.76
N GLY A 634 -30.72 16.45 22.98
CA GLY A 634 -29.90 15.32 23.39
C GLY A 634 -30.54 13.93 23.30
N TRP A 635 -29.66 12.93 23.25
CA TRP A 635 -29.97 11.55 23.59
C TRP A 635 -28.95 11.05 24.60
N ILE A 636 -29.34 11.19 25.88
CA ILE A 636 -28.87 10.34 26.97
C ILE A 636 -29.73 9.06 26.89
N GLY A 637 -29.09 7.89 26.82
CA GLY A 637 -29.68 6.65 27.35
C GLY A 637 -29.70 5.43 26.42
N ALA A 638 -28.99 4.38 26.88
CA ALA A 638 -29.26 2.93 26.80
C ALA A 638 -29.63 2.34 25.42
N PHE A 639 -28.91 1.34 24.91
CA PHE A 639 -28.58 0.04 25.50
C PHE A 639 -27.30 -0.55 24.92
#